data_AF-A0A8X6KWV6-F1
#
_entry.id   AF-A0A8X6KWV6-F1
#
_cell.length_a   1.000
_cell.length_b   1.000
_cell.length_c   1.000
_cell.angle_alpha   90.00
_cell.angle_beta   90.00
_cell.angle_gamma   90.00
#
_symmetry.space_group_name_H-M   'P 1'
#
loop_
_entity.id
_entity.type
_entity.pdbx_description
1 polymer ?
#
loop_
_entity_poly.entity_id
_entity_poly.type
_entity_poly.pdbx_seq_one_letter_code
_entity_poly.pdbx_strand_id
1 'polypeptide(L)'
;MSGARRKEPLKRKAVAFPEGVLPQLEYSNEKPEWHKSILQIKGSTNIIKRVPAVPVEKKLKAKRKGVKRMGYWAMLDERQKFRSSLLRAFRPFEEKKDTSGLLSKGLTAEERQWLKYEYYLRKLIPTETVAPLTKKNERKILSRVPEKLKVGMETELEKTMQLIKEEYIWIVKKSAVDSLMFSSTPKKSAYNPSSVYYKEMSSFAKMSVLQMKRQKKKLSESYILSNKCILRLLEVWLETGAKLSFINLDLLKKDEPYEVTTYLQVVKMQILNAQDKLHKQWYPLVQRTMAIGVKKNLIPQHRKNTFFNCVASIMISQLKSLCLESLNKYENYVCHFEEKIGTLKIKLVWFDTNYKLQPDIREIEKALIDPFDLMQWAVSYFSRVESSLDENFDDAAKDYLRTNLPENIVFSLKEKVSEFLHSEWNLPILFMKELEKYKFLFTDEAETELNDFLQNEHVLEDFRSKVDYFMELKQEINHHRGKYVKQGIFIIDCIEFFENLFSSITNLLDKLLRYLEETLATSTSSLIEEYEIVIQQLKSLPSNTKELFEAKEWLQKFKEHSLNDLKAKLQSFTSWIYFMCGFVDFTAGQFGNHARIFAMHMGLPKIIQENVLAAEKALLTFQEDLVERRKVFTEDLKARAKQITNLSHLGDTKLVEEYLTHATEIQNWLRDAQYTVELFNSEEKLFEWEITNYPLCITLANDLKPYVQLYEYAVDFGRKRREWLEGTIHQVDPEVVEQEVMTLWRLLYKLEKTFSDSPEPRKIAENVRNTVEKFKDYIPLVQTLCNPGLRDRHWDQISEIVGFPLKPDKSTTLAKLIGLNLQEYIPQFEVISEAASKEFKLEKALDKMMEEWSEMMFSVKPFRESGTYILSSVDEIQLLLDDHLIKTQTMRGSPSVKPIEGRVKSWESKLMLLQEIIDEWLKVQATWLYLEPIFSSPDIMAQMPEEGRRFNTVDKNWREVMKSVLEDRHVLAVVDIENMLDTLKTSNELLDLIQKGLNDYLEKKRLFFPRFFFLSNDELLEILSETKDPKKVQPHLKKCFEGIAKLQFLENLDITHMESSEGEVIQLTDIISVASARGQVEKWLLELESYMLSSIKKVVADALESYTTKPREEWVLEWPGQAVLCCSQNYWTAEMHEVIKGGQQMLQKYLKQNNDQIDKVVALVRGKLSKQNRITLGALVVLDVHARDVVESLYNAEISSDEDFAWLSQMRYYWV
;
A
#
# COMPACT_ATOMS: atom_id res chain seq x y z
N MET A 1 -17.68 -70.86 39.01
CA MET A 1 -16.41 -70.92 38.23
C MET A 1 -16.69 -70.19 36.92
N SER A 2 -16.20 -68.96 36.72
CA SER A 2 -14.81 -68.55 36.43
C SER A 2 -14.34 -69.03 35.04
N GLY A 3 -14.04 -68.15 34.08
CA GLY A 3 -14.10 -66.68 34.11
C GLY A 3 -13.83 -66.04 32.74
N ALA A 4 -13.83 -64.71 32.66
CA ALA A 4 -13.67 -63.98 31.40
C ALA A 4 -12.76 -62.75 31.55
N ARG A 5 -11.87 -62.53 30.57
CA ARG A 5 -11.30 -61.24 30.08
C ARG A 5 -10.21 -61.49 29.04
N ARG A 6 -10.18 -60.69 27.97
CA ARG A 6 -9.00 -60.43 27.13
C ARG A 6 -8.99 -58.96 26.70
N LYS A 7 -7.84 -58.31 26.86
CA LYS A 7 -7.51 -56.96 26.37
C LYS A 7 -5.98 -56.84 26.35
N GLU A 8 -5.48 -55.95 25.49
CA GLU A 8 -4.11 -55.39 25.45
C GLU A 8 -2.92 -56.36 25.23
N PRO A 9 -2.03 -56.06 24.26
CA PRO A 9 -0.69 -56.64 24.18
C PRO A 9 0.35 -55.77 24.92
N LEU A 10 1.31 -56.40 25.61
CA LEU A 10 2.38 -55.74 26.36
C LEU A 10 3.77 -56.34 26.04
N LYS A 11 4.78 -55.46 25.97
CA LYS A 11 6.19 -55.60 26.42
C LYS A 11 6.99 -56.90 26.12
N ARG A 12 8.18 -56.71 25.54
CA ARG A 12 9.44 -57.46 25.84
C ARG A 12 10.40 -56.45 26.50
N LYS A 13 11.07 -56.65 27.66
CA LYS A 13 12.11 -57.63 28.07
C LYS A 13 13.36 -57.59 27.15
N ALA A 14 14.56 -57.10 27.54
CA ALA A 14 15.48 -57.35 28.71
C ALA A 14 16.50 -58.50 28.41
N VAL A 15 17.76 -58.53 28.91
CA VAL A 15 18.30 -58.04 30.21
C VAL A 15 19.49 -57.05 30.11
N ALA A 16 20.73 -57.40 30.52
CA ALA A 16 21.86 -56.46 30.81
C ALA A 16 23.27 -57.10 30.67
N PHE A 17 24.32 -56.28 30.78
CA PHE A 17 25.75 -56.61 31.08
C PHE A 17 26.41 -55.40 31.83
N PRO A 18 27.63 -55.50 32.43
CA PRO A 18 27.89 -54.85 33.73
C PRO A 18 29.27 -54.12 33.88
N GLU A 19 29.61 -53.83 35.14
CA GLU A 19 30.96 -53.56 35.71
C GLU A 19 31.63 -52.17 35.55
N GLY A 20 32.49 -51.86 36.54
CA GLY A 20 33.29 -50.63 36.66
C GLY A 20 34.66 -50.74 35.96
N VAL A 21 35.65 -49.89 36.23
CA VAL A 21 36.13 -49.42 37.54
C VAL A 21 36.64 -47.98 37.48
N LEU A 22 36.42 -47.22 38.56
CA LEU A 22 37.17 -45.99 38.89
C LEU A 22 38.30 -46.31 39.88
N PRO A 23 39.52 -45.77 39.65
CA PRO A 23 40.42 -45.39 40.73
C PRO A 23 40.38 -43.87 40.96
N GLN A 24 40.41 -43.47 42.23
CA GLN A 24 40.49 -42.08 42.66
C GLN A 24 41.89 -41.49 42.42
N LEU A 25 41.99 -40.16 42.41
CA LEU A 25 42.91 -39.46 43.31
C LEU A 25 42.38 -38.05 43.62
N GLU A 26 42.88 -37.45 44.70
CA GLU A 26 42.24 -36.35 45.43
C GLU A 26 43.00 -35.02 45.22
N TYR A 27 42.39 -33.86 45.51
CA TYR A 27 42.69 -33.12 46.76
C TYR A 27 41.77 -31.90 46.98
N SER A 28 41.89 -31.32 48.19
CA SER A 28 41.20 -30.14 48.75
C SER A 28 41.05 -28.95 47.78
N ASN A 29 39.86 -28.32 47.68
CA ASN A 29 39.23 -27.44 48.68
C ASN A 29 40.08 -26.21 49.08
N GLU A 30 39.84 -25.08 48.43
CA GLU A 30 39.60 -23.80 49.13
C GLU A 30 38.77 -22.84 48.25
N LYS A 31 38.06 -21.88 48.86
CA LYS A 31 37.19 -20.91 48.19
C LYS A 31 37.29 -19.53 48.84
N PRO A 32 37.46 -18.44 48.06
CA PRO A 32 37.11 -17.09 48.47
C PRO A 32 35.58 -16.85 48.44
N GLU A 33 35.11 -15.80 49.13
CA GLU A 33 33.69 -15.60 49.43
C GLU A 33 33.02 -14.48 48.63
N TRP A 34 31.89 -14.79 47.98
CA TRP A 34 30.77 -13.85 47.79
C TRP A 34 29.39 -14.55 47.67
N HIS A 35 29.31 -15.86 47.89
CA HIS A 35 28.07 -16.65 47.83
C HIS A 35 27.57 -17.00 49.24
N LYS A 36 27.02 -16.01 49.94
CA LYS A 36 26.27 -16.16 51.20
C LYS A 36 25.01 -15.28 51.15
N SER A 37 23.96 -15.74 51.83
CA SER A 37 22.66 -15.03 52.01
C SER A 37 21.78 -14.87 50.76
N ILE A 38 21.01 -15.92 50.42
CA ILE A 38 19.53 -15.92 50.44
C ILE A 38 19.06 -17.36 50.15
N LEU A 39 18.62 -18.08 51.19
CA LEU A 39 17.62 -19.17 51.16
C LEU A 39 17.51 -19.82 52.55
N GLN A 40 16.72 -19.22 53.45
CA GLN A 40 16.26 -19.94 54.65
C GLN A 40 14.98 -19.33 55.24
N ILE A 41 14.24 -20.18 55.97
CA ILE A 41 13.00 -19.91 56.72
C ILE A 41 11.71 -19.78 55.88
N LYS A 42 10.70 -20.57 56.28
CA LYS A 42 9.33 -20.64 55.75
C LYS A 42 8.41 -19.77 56.62
N GLY A 43 7.27 -19.26 56.11
CA GLY A 43 6.25 -18.69 57.00
C GLY A 43 4.96 -18.12 56.39
N SER A 44 3.84 -18.80 56.68
CA SER A 44 2.56 -18.23 57.15
C SER A 44 1.94 -16.95 56.54
N THR A 45 0.92 -17.17 55.68
CA THR A 45 -0.47 -16.68 55.83
C THR A 45 -0.82 -15.22 56.21
N ASN A 46 -1.51 -14.54 55.28
CA ASN A 46 -2.77 -13.76 55.45
C ASN A 46 -2.86 -12.44 56.29
N ILE A 47 -3.81 -11.59 55.83
CA ILE A 47 -4.76 -10.75 56.61
C ILE A 47 -4.42 -9.27 57.01
N ILE A 48 -5.18 -8.35 56.37
CA ILE A 48 -5.85 -7.11 56.91
C ILE A 48 -5.10 -5.75 57.10
N LYS A 49 -5.56 -4.74 56.31
CA LYS A 49 -5.75 -3.26 56.57
C LYS A 49 -4.49 -2.42 56.98
N ARG A 50 -4.37 -1.10 56.74
CA ARG A 50 -5.35 0.02 56.66
C ARG A 50 -4.72 1.30 56.04
N VAL A 51 -5.55 2.26 55.60
CA VAL A 51 -5.18 3.59 55.05
C VAL A 51 -5.27 4.69 56.13
N PRO A 52 -4.31 5.65 56.22
CA PRO A 52 -4.49 7.07 55.78
C PRO A 52 -3.19 7.71 55.21
N ALA A 53 -3.10 8.98 54.76
CA ALA A 53 -3.96 9.88 53.97
C ALA A 53 -3.20 11.22 53.66
N VAL A 54 -3.46 11.79 52.46
CA VAL A 54 -3.36 13.20 51.93
C VAL A 54 -3.29 14.39 52.94
N PRO A 55 -2.89 15.67 52.59
CA PRO A 55 -3.39 16.47 51.43
C PRO A 55 -2.52 17.64 50.83
N VAL A 56 -3.16 18.47 49.95
CA VAL A 56 -2.85 19.88 49.50
C VAL A 56 -1.88 20.05 48.30
N GLU A 57 -2.32 20.23 47.03
CA GLU A 57 -2.86 21.44 46.30
C GLU A 57 -1.79 22.50 45.87
N LYS A 58 -1.88 23.33 44.81
CA LYS A 58 -2.89 23.85 43.82
C LYS A 58 -2.08 24.44 42.60
N LYS A 59 -2.48 24.82 41.37
CA LYS A 59 -3.64 25.44 40.61
C LYS A 59 -3.55 24.95 39.11
N LEU A 60 -4.54 24.94 38.19
CA LEU A 60 -5.37 25.96 37.48
C LEU A 60 -4.58 26.91 36.53
N LYS A 61 -4.97 27.19 35.25
CA LYS A 61 -6.32 27.16 34.62
C LYS A 61 -6.36 27.24 33.05
N ALA A 62 -7.03 26.29 32.37
CA ALA A 62 -7.86 26.42 31.12
C ALA A 62 -7.23 26.97 29.78
N LYS A 63 -7.84 26.92 28.56
CA LYS A 63 -9.19 26.50 28.09
C LYS A 63 -9.29 26.24 26.56
N ARG A 64 -9.69 25.05 26.10
CA ARG A 64 -10.62 24.79 24.96
C ARG A 64 -10.99 23.29 24.93
N LYS A 65 -12.15 22.92 24.35
CA LYS A 65 -12.71 21.56 24.44
C LYS A 65 -12.93 20.95 23.05
N GLY A 66 -12.30 19.82 22.77
CA GLY A 66 -12.83 18.77 21.89
C GLY A 66 -13.26 17.58 22.77
N VAL A 67 -14.37 16.92 22.45
CA VAL A 67 -14.89 15.80 23.26
C VAL A 67 -14.31 14.48 22.75
N LYS A 68 -13.40 13.86 23.50
CA LYS A 68 -13.05 12.45 23.30
C LYS A 68 -14.26 11.58 23.66
N ARG A 69 -14.76 10.76 22.73
CA ARG A 69 -15.70 9.66 23.06
C ARG A 69 -14.96 8.60 23.89
N MET A 70 -15.64 7.99 24.85
CA MET A 70 -15.07 6.96 25.74
C MET A 70 -15.41 5.55 25.24
N GLY A 71 -14.55 4.57 25.53
CA GLY A 71 -14.74 3.18 25.10
C GLY A 71 -15.93 2.48 25.77
N TYR A 72 -16.40 1.42 25.11
CA TYR A 72 -17.62 0.65 25.42
C TYR A 72 -17.85 0.35 26.92
N TRP A 73 -16.82 -0.09 27.64
CA TRP A 73 -16.93 -0.43 29.08
C TRP A 73 -17.20 0.79 29.97
N ALA A 74 -16.70 1.97 29.61
CA ALA A 74 -17.01 3.21 30.32
C ALA A 74 -18.46 3.65 30.05
N MET A 75 -18.99 3.47 28.84
CA MET A 75 -20.41 3.67 28.55
C MET A 75 -21.32 2.67 29.28
N LEU A 76 -20.86 1.44 29.50
CA LEU A 76 -21.62 0.42 30.23
C LEU A 76 -21.68 0.72 31.74
N ASP A 77 -20.57 1.14 32.31
CA ASP A 77 -20.49 1.65 33.69
C ASP A 77 -21.26 2.97 33.86
N GLU A 78 -21.19 3.91 32.90
CA GLU A 78 -22.04 5.11 32.90
C GLU A 78 -23.53 4.78 32.70
N ARG A 79 -23.92 3.82 31.86
CA ARG A 79 -25.31 3.35 31.76
C ARG A 79 -25.77 2.69 33.07
N GLN A 80 -24.93 1.93 33.76
CA GLN A 80 -25.27 1.38 35.09
C GLN A 80 -25.31 2.46 36.19
N LYS A 81 -24.42 3.45 36.15
CA LYS A 81 -24.43 4.64 37.03
C LYS A 81 -25.62 5.56 36.75
N PHE A 82 -26.07 5.67 35.50
CA PHE A 82 -27.26 6.40 35.09
C PHE A 82 -28.54 5.66 35.52
N ARG A 83 -28.63 4.34 35.28
CA ARG A 83 -29.77 3.51 35.68
C ARG A 83 -29.89 3.40 37.21
N SER A 84 -28.77 3.34 37.94
CA SER A 84 -28.75 3.42 39.40
C SER A 84 -28.95 4.84 39.94
N SER A 85 -28.56 5.90 39.21
CA SER A 85 -28.91 7.29 39.56
C SER A 85 -30.39 7.59 39.34
N LEU A 86 -31.01 7.04 38.30
CA LEU A 86 -32.47 7.03 38.10
C LEU A 86 -33.17 6.33 39.27
N LEU A 87 -32.74 5.11 39.62
CA LEU A 87 -33.28 4.39 40.78
C LEU A 87 -33.05 5.13 42.12
N ARG A 88 -31.95 5.89 42.24
CA ARG A 88 -31.65 6.74 43.40
C ARG A 88 -32.45 8.06 43.40
N ALA A 89 -32.86 8.57 42.24
CA ALA A 89 -33.73 9.74 42.10
C ALA A 89 -35.22 9.44 42.42
N PHE A 90 -35.63 8.17 42.41
CA PHE A 90 -37.01 7.74 42.73
C PHE A 90 -37.18 7.20 44.17
N ARG A 91 -36.37 7.67 45.14
CA ARG A 91 -36.55 7.42 46.59
C ARG A 91 -36.08 8.62 47.44
N PRO A 92 -36.77 8.84 48.57
CA PRO A 92 -38.03 9.58 48.66
C PRO A 92 -37.82 11.11 48.66
N PHE A 93 -38.85 11.87 48.32
CA PHE A 93 -38.88 13.34 48.45
C PHE A 93 -39.21 13.78 49.88
N GLU A 94 -38.33 13.48 50.84
CA GLU A 94 -38.39 14.04 52.20
C GLU A 94 -37.02 14.62 52.61
N GLU A 95 -37.05 15.87 53.08
CA GLU A 95 -35.96 16.63 53.74
C GLU A 95 -34.51 16.50 53.23
N LYS A 96 -34.11 17.34 52.27
CA LYS A 96 -33.44 18.64 52.58
C LYS A 96 -33.13 19.46 51.31
N LYS A 97 -32.66 20.69 51.52
CA LYS A 97 -32.45 21.71 50.48
C LYS A 97 -31.17 21.47 49.66
N ASP A 98 -31.08 22.20 48.55
CA ASP A 98 -29.85 22.55 47.83
C ASP A 98 -29.11 21.45 47.05
N THR A 99 -29.75 20.95 45.98
CA THR A 99 -29.03 20.58 44.74
C THR A 99 -29.78 21.07 43.49
N SER A 100 -29.22 22.06 42.80
CA SER A 100 -29.77 22.59 41.54
C SER A 100 -29.30 21.78 40.32
N GLY A 101 -29.83 20.57 40.14
CA GLY A 101 -29.44 19.63 39.08
C GLY A 101 -30.38 19.60 37.86
N LEU A 102 -29.98 20.28 36.79
CA LEU A 102 -30.45 20.31 35.37
C LEU A 102 -31.89 19.91 34.94
N LEU A 103 -32.53 18.86 35.47
CA LEU A 103 -33.82 18.34 35.00
C LEU A 103 -35.06 19.13 35.49
N SER A 104 -34.88 20.16 36.32
CA SER A 104 -35.97 20.95 36.90
C SER A 104 -36.46 22.13 36.05
N LYS A 105 -35.81 22.40 34.90
CA LYS A 105 -36.22 23.41 33.90
C LYS A 105 -36.89 22.75 32.69
N GLY A 106 -38.21 22.56 32.77
CA GLY A 106 -39.02 22.03 31.67
C GLY A 106 -40.44 21.71 32.12
N LEU A 107 -40.57 20.80 33.09
CA LEU A 107 -41.87 20.36 33.63
C LEU A 107 -42.60 21.48 34.38
N THR A 108 -43.85 21.74 34.00
CA THR A 108 -44.80 22.62 34.68
C THR A 108 -45.19 22.10 36.08
N ALA A 109 -45.95 22.90 36.84
CA ALA A 109 -46.47 22.47 38.13
C ALA A 109 -47.47 21.29 37.99
N GLU A 110 -48.33 21.34 36.98
CA GLU A 110 -49.36 20.33 36.74
C GLU A 110 -48.76 18.97 36.34
N GLU A 111 -47.75 18.95 35.47
CA GLU A 111 -47.05 17.71 35.09
C GLU A 111 -46.33 17.07 36.28
N ARG A 112 -45.72 17.86 37.17
CA ARG A 112 -45.12 17.35 38.42
C ARG A 112 -46.19 16.76 39.36
N GLN A 113 -47.37 17.38 39.40
CA GLN A 113 -48.49 16.91 40.22
C GLN A 113 -49.12 15.63 39.63
N TRP A 114 -49.20 15.52 38.31
CA TRP A 114 -49.61 14.32 37.56
C TRP A 114 -48.63 13.16 37.77
N LEU A 115 -47.32 13.40 37.64
CA LEU A 115 -46.28 12.38 37.87
C LEU A 115 -46.31 11.85 39.31
N LYS A 116 -46.56 12.74 40.29
CA LYS A 116 -46.75 12.35 41.70
C LYS A 116 -48.02 11.50 41.88
N TYR A 117 -49.10 11.86 41.21
CA TYR A 117 -50.39 11.14 41.22
C TYR A 117 -50.27 9.74 40.61
N GLU A 118 -49.63 9.59 39.45
CA GLU A 118 -49.39 8.28 38.83
C GLU A 118 -48.49 7.39 39.70
N TYR A 119 -47.44 7.97 40.32
CA TYR A 119 -46.57 7.23 41.23
C TYR A 119 -47.34 6.62 42.41
N TYR A 120 -48.22 7.39 43.07
CA TYR A 120 -49.07 6.86 44.13
C TYR A 120 -50.00 5.73 43.64
N LEU A 121 -50.65 5.93 42.48
CA LEU A 121 -51.55 4.96 41.83
C LEU A 121 -50.86 3.62 41.50
N ARG A 122 -49.64 3.67 40.94
CA ARG A 122 -48.93 2.47 40.44
C ARG A 122 -48.00 1.80 41.45
N LYS A 123 -47.47 2.51 42.44
CA LYS A 123 -46.40 1.99 43.33
C LYS A 123 -46.75 1.89 44.82
N LEU A 124 -47.74 2.65 45.33
CA LEU A 124 -47.97 2.76 46.77
C LEU A 124 -49.23 2.04 47.28
N ILE A 125 -50.14 1.62 46.39
CA ILE A 125 -51.28 0.75 46.73
C ILE A 125 -51.09 -0.62 46.06
N PRO A 126 -50.64 -1.66 46.80
CA PRO A 126 -50.61 -3.04 46.31
C PRO A 126 -51.99 -3.47 45.80
N THR A 127 -52.04 -4.33 44.78
CA THR A 127 -53.33 -4.78 44.23
C THR A 127 -54.09 -5.69 45.20
N GLU A 128 -53.36 -6.36 46.09
CA GLU A 128 -53.89 -7.24 47.16
C GLU A 128 -54.69 -6.50 48.25
N THR A 129 -54.48 -5.19 48.46
CA THR A 129 -55.21 -4.43 49.51
C THR A 129 -56.55 -3.88 49.02
N VAL A 130 -56.90 -4.09 47.75
CA VAL A 130 -58.15 -3.63 47.14
C VAL A 130 -59.19 -4.76 47.21
N ALA A 131 -60.30 -4.52 47.92
CA ALA A 131 -61.38 -5.50 48.04
C ALA A 131 -61.96 -5.88 46.66
N PRO A 132 -61.90 -7.16 46.23
CA PRO A 132 -62.26 -7.56 44.88
C PRO A 132 -63.78 -7.47 44.61
N LEU A 133 -64.15 -7.39 43.34
CA LEU A 133 -65.55 -7.35 42.92
C LEU A 133 -66.30 -8.60 43.41
N THR A 134 -67.36 -8.41 44.21
CA THR A 134 -68.06 -9.55 44.83
C THR A 134 -68.83 -10.39 43.81
N LYS A 135 -68.78 -11.73 43.94
CA LYS A 135 -69.47 -12.69 43.06
C LYS A 135 -70.99 -12.45 42.92
N LYS A 136 -71.61 -11.73 43.88
CA LYS A 136 -73.01 -11.30 43.82
C LYS A 136 -73.24 -10.18 42.80
N ASN A 137 -72.28 -9.26 42.64
CA ASN A 137 -72.31 -8.24 41.60
C ASN A 137 -71.95 -8.83 40.23
N GLU A 138 -70.98 -9.74 40.17
CA GLU A 138 -70.63 -10.46 38.93
C GLU A 138 -71.84 -11.15 38.31
N ARG A 139 -72.56 -11.98 39.11
CA ARG A 139 -73.82 -12.63 38.67
C ARG A 139 -74.91 -11.64 38.27
N LYS A 140 -74.91 -10.42 38.82
CA LYS A 140 -75.86 -9.33 38.49
C LYS A 140 -75.52 -8.60 37.19
N ILE A 141 -74.25 -8.60 36.78
CA ILE A 141 -73.80 -8.09 35.49
C ILE A 141 -74.10 -9.12 34.41
N LEU A 142 -73.73 -10.39 34.65
CA LEU A 142 -73.99 -11.52 33.76
C LEU A 142 -75.49 -11.76 33.53
N SER A 143 -76.37 -11.50 34.50
CA SER A 143 -77.82 -11.58 34.31
C SER A 143 -78.46 -10.42 33.52
N ARG A 144 -77.67 -9.41 33.11
CA ARG A 144 -78.09 -8.39 32.14
C ARG A 144 -77.70 -8.72 30.70
N VAL A 145 -76.82 -9.69 30.49
CA VAL A 145 -76.46 -10.17 29.14
C VAL A 145 -77.51 -11.20 28.68
N PRO A 146 -78.11 -11.07 27.48
CA PRO A 146 -79.04 -12.06 26.96
C PRO A 146 -78.41 -13.45 26.78
N GLU A 147 -79.11 -14.51 27.18
CA GLU A 147 -78.67 -15.92 27.09
C GLU A 147 -78.09 -16.33 25.73
N LYS A 148 -78.64 -15.81 24.63
CA LYS A 148 -78.17 -16.07 23.26
C LYS A 148 -76.74 -15.55 22.96
N LEU A 149 -76.18 -14.70 23.81
CA LEU A 149 -74.81 -14.18 23.71
C LEU A 149 -73.87 -14.79 24.76
N LYS A 150 -74.39 -15.61 25.68
CA LYS A 150 -73.58 -16.35 26.66
C LYS A 150 -72.97 -17.58 26.00
N VAL A 151 -73.80 -18.39 25.34
CA VAL A 151 -73.36 -19.59 24.63
C VAL A 151 -72.61 -19.20 23.36
N GLY A 152 -71.35 -19.64 23.23
CA GLY A 152 -70.53 -19.46 22.02
C GLY A 152 -69.58 -18.26 21.99
N MET A 153 -69.62 -17.35 22.99
CA MET A 153 -68.62 -16.29 23.17
C MET A 153 -68.06 -16.24 24.60
N GLU A 154 -68.06 -17.38 25.28
CA GLU A 154 -67.74 -17.53 26.71
C GLU A 154 -66.37 -16.95 27.07
N THR A 155 -65.34 -17.19 26.25
CA THR A 155 -63.98 -16.67 26.44
C THR A 155 -63.88 -15.14 26.30
N GLU A 156 -64.63 -14.52 25.38
CA GLU A 156 -64.65 -13.06 25.24
C GLU A 156 -65.50 -12.40 26.33
N LEU A 157 -66.50 -13.14 26.84
CA LEU A 157 -67.32 -12.77 27.98
C LEU A 157 -66.51 -12.85 29.29
N GLU A 158 -65.62 -13.83 29.44
CA GLU A 158 -64.66 -13.90 30.55
C GLU A 158 -63.61 -12.80 30.48
N LYS A 159 -62.99 -12.56 29.31
CA LYS A 159 -62.05 -11.43 29.12
C LYS A 159 -62.68 -10.09 29.45
N THR A 160 -63.87 -9.79 28.93
CA THR A 160 -64.56 -8.53 29.23
C THR A 160 -64.97 -8.45 30.71
N MET A 161 -65.37 -9.56 31.32
CA MET A 161 -65.63 -9.61 32.77
C MET A 161 -64.35 -9.43 33.61
N GLN A 162 -63.18 -9.84 33.11
CA GLN A 162 -61.89 -9.60 33.74
C GLN A 162 -61.44 -8.14 33.59
N LEU A 163 -61.58 -7.54 32.40
CA LEU A 163 -61.35 -6.10 32.18
C LEU A 163 -62.24 -5.24 33.10
N ILE A 164 -63.51 -5.63 33.31
CA ILE A 164 -64.41 -4.95 34.28
C ILE A 164 -63.90 -5.06 35.73
N LYS A 165 -63.23 -6.16 36.10
CA LYS A 165 -62.60 -6.29 37.43
C LYS A 165 -61.34 -5.44 37.55
N GLU A 166 -60.54 -5.37 36.48
CA GLU A 166 -59.33 -4.55 36.41
C GLU A 166 -59.66 -3.05 36.42
N GLU A 167 -60.68 -2.61 35.67
CA GLU A 167 -61.25 -1.25 35.78
C GLU A 167 -61.79 -0.97 37.19
N TYR A 168 -62.57 -1.88 37.78
CA TYR A 168 -63.10 -1.69 39.13
C TYR A 168 -61.97 -1.51 40.17
N ILE A 169 -60.93 -2.33 40.09
CA ILE A 169 -59.73 -2.21 40.94
C ILE A 169 -59.03 -0.86 40.67
N TRP A 170 -58.86 -0.46 39.41
CA TRP A 170 -58.23 0.81 39.04
C TRP A 170 -59.03 2.02 39.55
N ILE A 171 -60.35 2.02 39.40
CA ILE A 171 -61.25 3.07 39.89
C ILE A 171 -61.23 3.15 41.42
N VAL A 172 -61.15 2.02 42.14
CA VAL A 172 -61.03 2.02 43.61
C VAL A 172 -59.66 2.53 44.05
N LYS A 173 -58.55 2.11 43.41
CA LYS A 173 -57.22 2.70 43.67
C LYS A 173 -57.20 4.20 43.38
N LYS A 174 -57.81 4.62 42.28
CA LYS A 174 -57.93 6.04 41.89
C LYS A 174 -58.71 6.82 42.94
N SER A 175 -59.89 6.34 43.36
CA SER A 175 -60.69 6.98 44.41
C SER A 175 -59.94 7.09 45.75
N ALA A 176 -59.07 6.13 46.08
CA ALA A 176 -58.22 6.18 47.26
C ALA A 176 -57.10 7.24 47.12
N VAL A 177 -56.43 7.31 45.97
CA VAL A 177 -55.40 8.34 45.69
C VAL A 177 -56.02 9.74 45.59
N ASP A 178 -57.19 9.89 44.96
CA ASP A 178 -57.96 11.14 44.94
C ASP A 178 -58.28 11.61 46.36
N SER A 179 -58.70 10.69 47.25
CA SER A 179 -59.01 10.99 48.65
C SER A 179 -57.78 11.39 49.48
N LEU A 180 -56.57 10.96 49.07
CA LEU A 180 -55.31 11.31 49.72
C LEU A 180 -54.66 12.58 49.15
N MET A 181 -54.85 12.86 47.86
CA MET A 181 -54.25 14.00 47.16
C MET A 181 -55.10 15.27 47.21
N PHE A 182 -56.43 15.16 47.37
CA PHE A 182 -57.34 16.29 47.41
C PHE A 182 -58.02 16.41 48.79
N SER A 183 -57.34 17.07 49.73
CA SER A 183 -57.80 17.34 51.09
C SER A 183 -58.93 18.39 51.21
N SER A 184 -59.91 18.35 50.30
CA SER A 184 -61.20 19.03 50.46
C SER A 184 -62.28 18.31 49.64
N THR A 185 -63.28 17.77 50.35
CA THR A 185 -64.58 17.24 49.89
C THR A 185 -64.69 16.88 48.39
N PRO A 186 -64.76 15.59 48.00
CA PRO A 186 -64.90 15.22 46.60
C PRO A 186 -66.17 15.81 46.01
N LYS A 187 -66.00 16.79 45.11
CA LYS A 187 -67.09 17.33 44.29
C LYS A 187 -67.60 16.19 43.43
N LYS A 188 -68.76 15.63 43.80
CA LYS A 188 -69.57 14.80 42.90
C LYS A 188 -69.71 15.57 41.59
N SER A 189 -69.21 15.03 40.48
CA SER A 189 -69.61 15.46 39.14
C SER A 189 -71.05 14.97 38.92
N ALA A 190 -72.07 15.68 39.38
CA ALA A 190 -72.52 16.94 38.78
C ALA A 190 -72.66 16.82 37.25
N TYR A 191 -73.27 15.71 36.81
CA TYR A 191 -74.62 15.77 36.24
C TYR A 191 -75.06 17.22 35.91
N ASN A 192 -74.72 17.69 34.71
CA ASN A 192 -74.98 19.06 34.27
C ASN A 192 -76.14 19.07 33.25
N PRO A 193 -77.40 19.22 33.69
CA PRO A 193 -78.57 19.20 32.79
C PRO A 193 -78.62 20.42 31.85
N SER A 194 -77.78 21.43 32.09
CA SER A 194 -77.62 22.62 31.24
C SER A 194 -76.79 22.36 29.98
N SER A 195 -76.06 21.25 29.92
CA SER A 195 -75.23 20.85 28.78
C SER A 195 -76.05 20.79 27.48
N VAL A 196 -75.43 21.20 26.36
CA VAL A 196 -76.00 21.06 25.01
C VAL A 196 -76.46 19.61 24.78
N TYR A 197 -75.63 18.65 25.18
CA TYR A 197 -75.90 17.21 25.13
C TYR A 197 -77.19 16.80 25.86
N TYR A 198 -77.54 17.45 26.98
CA TYR A 198 -78.78 17.17 27.72
C TYR A 198 -80.01 17.87 27.13
N LYS A 199 -79.84 19.04 26.49
CA LYS A 199 -80.89 19.68 25.69
C LYS A 199 -81.21 18.83 24.44
N GLU A 200 -80.19 18.27 23.80
CA GLU A 200 -80.36 17.31 22.71
C GLU A 200 -81.04 16.03 23.22
N MET A 201 -80.54 15.41 24.29
CA MET A 201 -81.08 14.15 24.82
C MET A 201 -82.54 14.28 25.32
N SER A 202 -82.93 15.43 25.88
CA SER A 202 -84.34 15.72 26.22
C SER A 202 -85.22 16.09 25.01
N SER A 203 -84.64 16.52 23.89
CA SER A 203 -85.35 16.61 22.61
C SER A 203 -85.56 15.24 21.96
N PHE A 204 -84.57 14.34 22.01
CA PHE A 204 -84.70 12.94 21.59
C PHE A 204 -85.78 12.21 22.38
N ALA A 205 -85.88 12.45 23.69
CA ALA A 205 -86.94 11.89 24.54
C ALA A 205 -88.37 12.31 24.14
N LYS A 206 -88.54 13.40 23.37
CA LYS A 206 -89.83 13.86 22.83
C LYS A 206 -90.08 13.43 21.38
N MET A 207 -89.11 12.82 20.71
CA MET A 207 -89.31 12.30 19.35
C MET A 207 -90.16 11.03 19.39
N SER A 208 -91.31 11.06 18.75
CA SER A 208 -92.12 9.85 18.53
C SER A 208 -91.31 8.76 17.81
N VAL A 209 -91.64 7.48 18.01
CA VAL A 209 -90.97 6.35 17.33
C VAL A 209 -91.00 6.51 15.79
N LEU A 210 -92.04 7.16 15.25
CA LEU A 210 -92.13 7.54 13.84
C LEU A 210 -91.16 8.66 13.43
N GLN A 211 -90.96 9.67 14.27
CA GLN A 211 -89.92 10.69 14.05
C GLN A 211 -88.51 10.12 14.22
N MET A 212 -88.26 9.24 15.19
CA MET A 212 -87.00 8.51 15.29
C MET A 212 -86.75 7.64 14.06
N LYS A 213 -87.75 6.91 13.56
CA LYS A 213 -87.63 6.15 12.30
C LYS A 213 -87.38 7.08 11.09
N ARG A 214 -88.06 8.23 11.00
CA ARG A 214 -87.83 9.22 9.92
C ARG A 214 -86.44 9.87 9.99
N GLN A 215 -85.97 10.28 11.17
CA GLN A 215 -84.63 10.89 11.31
C GLN A 215 -83.52 9.85 11.19
N LYS A 216 -83.70 8.62 11.70
CA LYS A 216 -82.78 7.51 11.44
C LYS A 216 -82.71 7.17 9.95
N LYS A 217 -83.86 7.17 9.24
CA LYS A 217 -83.91 7.00 7.78
C LYS A 217 -83.16 8.13 7.07
N LYS A 218 -83.46 9.39 7.38
CA LYS A 218 -82.72 10.56 6.85
C LYS A 218 -81.21 10.47 7.11
N LEU A 219 -80.79 10.12 8.32
CA LEU A 219 -79.37 9.94 8.66
C LEU A 219 -78.73 8.81 7.84
N SER A 220 -79.39 7.66 7.69
CA SER A 220 -78.88 6.59 6.79
C SER A 220 -78.88 6.95 5.31
N GLU A 221 -79.70 7.92 4.89
CA GLU A 221 -79.75 8.44 3.52
C GLU A 221 -78.74 9.57 3.27
N SER A 222 -78.28 10.27 4.32
CA SER A 222 -77.41 11.46 4.19
C SER A 222 -75.99 11.29 4.72
N TYR A 223 -75.76 10.42 5.73
CA TYR A 223 -74.45 10.21 6.38
C TYR A 223 -73.77 8.96 5.82
N ILE A 224 -72.81 9.17 4.90
CA ILE A 224 -72.08 8.11 4.19
C ILE A 224 -71.42 7.09 5.14
N LEU A 225 -70.81 7.55 6.23
CA LEU A 225 -70.17 6.68 7.24
C LEU A 225 -71.13 5.72 7.97
N SER A 226 -72.46 5.96 7.93
CA SER A 226 -73.46 5.05 8.52
C SER A 226 -73.82 3.87 7.60
N ASN A 227 -73.22 3.81 6.40
CA ASN A 227 -73.43 2.73 5.45
C ASN A 227 -72.74 1.44 5.91
N LYS A 228 -73.49 0.32 5.88
CA LYS A 228 -73.01 -1.02 6.22
C LYS A 228 -71.74 -1.43 5.44
N CYS A 229 -71.59 -0.99 4.20
CA CYS A 229 -70.41 -1.30 3.38
C CYS A 229 -69.14 -0.61 3.87
N ILE A 230 -69.24 0.61 4.42
CA ILE A 230 -68.10 1.32 5.01
C ILE A 230 -67.77 0.78 6.40
N LEU A 231 -68.78 0.46 7.21
CA LEU A 231 -68.57 -0.24 8.48
C LEU A 231 -67.87 -1.59 8.25
N ARG A 232 -68.30 -2.39 7.25
CA ARG A 232 -67.65 -3.66 6.93
C ARG A 232 -66.24 -3.49 6.37
N LEU A 233 -65.93 -2.41 5.64
CA LEU A 233 -64.56 -2.08 5.22
C LEU A 233 -63.65 -1.81 6.43
N LEU A 234 -64.14 -1.10 7.44
CA LEU A 234 -63.41 -0.86 8.69
C LEU A 234 -63.21 -2.15 9.50
N GLU A 235 -64.23 -3.01 9.57
CA GLU A 235 -64.11 -4.36 10.17
C GLU A 235 -63.07 -5.22 9.44
N VAL A 236 -63.09 -5.26 8.10
CA VAL A 236 -62.11 -6.01 7.29
C VAL A 236 -60.67 -5.52 7.51
N TRP A 237 -60.45 -4.22 7.70
CA TRP A 237 -59.13 -3.70 8.07
C TRP A 237 -58.70 -4.11 9.49
N LEU A 238 -59.63 -4.18 10.45
CA LEU A 238 -59.34 -4.68 11.81
C LEU A 238 -59.08 -6.20 11.83
N GLU A 239 -59.73 -6.96 10.95
CA GLU A 239 -59.53 -8.40 10.77
C GLU A 239 -58.18 -8.72 10.11
N THR A 240 -57.75 -7.94 9.10
CA THR A 240 -56.59 -8.26 8.24
C THR A 240 -55.38 -7.31 8.36
N GLY A 241 -55.61 -5.99 8.34
CA GLY A 241 -54.54 -4.98 8.26
C GLY A 241 -53.95 -4.58 9.60
N ALA A 242 -54.77 -4.48 10.66
CA ALA A 242 -54.38 -3.94 11.97
C ALA A 242 -53.37 -4.80 12.77
N LYS A 243 -52.97 -5.97 12.24
CA LYS A 243 -51.92 -6.84 12.81
C LYS A 243 -50.71 -7.02 11.89
N LEU A 244 -50.71 -6.37 10.72
CA LEU A 244 -49.65 -6.50 9.73
C LEU A 244 -48.52 -5.49 10.03
N SER A 245 -47.29 -5.86 9.71
CA SER A 245 -46.14 -4.95 9.58
C SER A 245 -45.30 -5.38 8.39
N PHE A 246 -44.67 -4.43 7.69
CA PHE A 246 -43.84 -4.75 6.52
C PHE A 246 -42.55 -5.51 6.87
N ILE A 247 -42.06 -5.36 8.10
CA ILE A 247 -40.90 -6.07 8.64
C ILE A 247 -41.31 -6.67 9.98
N ASN A 248 -40.89 -7.91 10.24
CA ASN A 248 -41.03 -8.60 11.52
C ASN A 248 -39.66 -8.64 12.21
N LEU A 249 -39.47 -7.74 13.17
CA LEU A 249 -38.19 -7.52 13.86
C LEU A 249 -37.71 -8.75 14.64
N ASP A 250 -38.62 -9.64 15.09
CA ASP A 250 -38.23 -10.83 15.85
C ASP A 250 -37.57 -11.91 14.96
N LEU A 251 -37.85 -11.92 13.66
CA LEU A 251 -37.18 -12.81 12.70
C LEU A 251 -35.77 -12.34 12.32
N LEU A 252 -35.41 -11.08 12.61
CA LEU A 252 -34.08 -10.53 12.36
C LEU A 252 -33.10 -10.80 13.52
N LYS A 253 -33.61 -11.14 14.72
CA LYS A 253 -32.84 -11.41 15.95
C LYS A 253 -32.12 -12.78 15.91
N LYS A 254 -31.06 -12.88 15.10
CA LYS A 254 -30.08 -13.98 15.16
C LYS A 254 -28.86 -13.61 16.01
N ASP A 255 -28.19 -14.63 16.53
CA ASP A 255 -26.89 -14.49 17.24
C ASP A 255 -25.68 -14.59 16.30
N GLU A 256 -25.87 -15.06 15.07
CA GLU A 256 -24.87 -15.04 13.99
C GLU A 256 -24.89 -13.69 13.25
N PRO A 257 -23.72 -13.20 12.78
CA PRO A 257 -23.67 -11.97 11.99
C PRO A 257 -24.23 -12.17 10.57
N TYR A 258 -24.88 -11.12 10.04
CA TYR A 258 -25.34 -11.11 8.65
C TYR A 258 -24.27 -10.51 7.73
N GLU A 259 -24.08 -11.10 6.55
CA GLU A 259 -23.52 -10.36 5.42
C GLU A 259 -24.56 -9.39 4.88
N VAL A 260 -24.12 -8.20 4.44
CA VAL A 260 -25.00 -7.05 4.10
C VAL A 260 -25.99 -7.39 2.96
N THR A 261 -25.54 -8.14 1.97
CA THR A 261 -26.37 -8.69 0.87
C THR A 261 -27.47 -9.61 1.39
N THR A 262 -27.12 -10.55 2.29
CA THR A 262 -28.06 -11.49 2.91
C THR A 262 -29.09 -10.77 3.79
N TYR A 263 -28.66 -9.75 4.55
CA TYR A 263 -29.57 -8.90 5.33
C TYR A 263 -30.61 -8.22 4.43
N LEU A 264 -30.17 -7.54 3.37
CA LEU A 264 -31.05 -6.84 2.43
C LEU A 264 -32.05 -7.78 1.76
N GLN A 265 -31.63 -8.99 1.35
CA GLN A 265 -32.51 -10.01 0.80
C GLN A 265 -33.60 -10.44 1.79
N VAL A 266 -33.23 -10.73 3.05
CA VAL A 266 -34.19 -11.13 4.09
C VAL A 266 -35.21 -10.03 4.36
N VAL A 267 -34.79 -8.76 4.46
CA VAL A 267 -35.69 -7.62 4.67
C VAL A 267 -36.62 -7.41 3.46
N LYS A 268 -36.07 -7.42 2.24
CA LYS A 268 -36.85 -7.26 1.00
C LYS A 268 -37.94 -8.33 0.85
N MET A 269 -37.61 -9.59 1.15
CA MET A 269 -38.60 -10.69 1.12
C MET A 269 -39.71 -10.52 2.17
N GLN A 270 -39.44 -9.94 3.35
CA GLN A 270 -40.50 -9.67 4.33
C GLN A 270 -41.47 -8.57 3.83
N ILE A 271 -40.94 -7.50 3.25
CA ILE A 271 -41.75 -6.39 2.70
C ILE A 271 -42.66 -6.91 1.58
N LEU A 272 -42.12 -7.68 0.63
CA LEU A 272 -42.88 -8.30 -0.45
C LEU A 272 -43.97 -9.25 0.08
N ASN A 273 -43.64 -10.13 1.05
CA ASN A 273 -44.61 -11.02 1.68
C ASN A 273 -45.74 -10.30 2.44
N ALA A 274 -45.52 -9.06 2.89
CA ALA A 274 -46.55 -8.22 3.51
C ALA A 274 -47.41 -7.50 2.46
N GLN A 275 -46.79 -7.01 1.38
CA GLN A 275 -47.48 -6.45 0.22
C GLN A 275 -48.41 -7.48 -0.44
N ASP A 276 -47.95 -8.72 -0.61
CA ASP A 276 -48.73 -9.80 -1.19
C ASP A 276 -50.00 -10.11 -0.39
N LYS A 277 -49.93 -10.03 0.95
CA LYS A 277 -51.12 -10.15 1.82
C LYS A 277 -52.11 -9.00 1.63
N LEU A 278 -51.62 -7.78 1.38
CA LEU A 278 -52.49 -6.64 1.07
C LEU A 278 -53.20 -6.81 -0.29
N HIS A 279 -52.49 -7.26 -1.33
CA HIS A 279 -53.07 -7.47 -2.66
C HIS A 279 -53.92 -8.73 -2.80
N LYS A 280 -53.57 -9.84 -2.14
CA LYS A 280 -54.26 -11.14 -2.28
C LYS A 280 -55.36 -11.37 -1.25
N GLN A 281 -55.32 -10.70 -0.09
CA GLN A 281 -56.29 -10.91 0.99
C GLN A 281 -57.11 -9.63 1.30
N TRP A 282 -56.47 -8.52 1.66
CA TRP A 282 -57.20 -7.32 2.07
C TRP A 282 -57.97 -6.64 0.91
N TYR A 283 -57.29 -6.32 -0.19
CA TYR A 283 -57.89 -5.59 -1.31
C TYR A 283 -59.07 -6.34 -1.96
N PRO A 284 -59.00 -7.67 -2.22
CA PRO A 284 -60.13 -8.43 -2.78
C PRO A 284 -61.30 -8.55 -1.81
N LEU A 285 -61.07 -8.60 -0.49
CA LEU A 285 -62.14 -8.55 0.52
C LEU A 285 -62.85 -7.18 0.52
N VAL A 286 -62.13 -6.08 0.29
CA VAL A 286 -62.72 -4.75 0.10
C VAL A 286 -63.54 -4.68 -1.18
N GLN A 287 -63.02 -5.17 -2.31
CA GLN A 287 -63.76 -5.25 -3.58
C GLN A 287 -65.02 -6.09 -3.45
N ARG A 288 -64.94 -7.31 -2.90
CA ARG A 288 -66.10 -8.19 -2.64
C ARG A 288 -67.13 -7.51 -1.74
N THR A 289 -66.70 -6.79 -0.69
CA THR A 289 -67.58 -6.03 0.21
C THR A 289 -68.35 -4.91 -0.53
N MET A 290 -67.70 -4.20 -1.45
CA MET A 290 -68.33 -3.15 -2.26
C MET A 290 -69.23 -3.72 -3.36
N ALA A 291 -68.84 -4.82 -4.03
CA ALA A 291 -69.66 -5.51 -5.03
C ALA A 291 -70.96 -6.08 -4.41
N ILE A 292 -70.91 -6.62 -3.19
CA ILE A 292 -72.11 -7.02 -2.43
C ILE A 292 -72.96 -5.79 -2.06
N GLY A 293 -72.34 -4.63 -1.84
CA GLY A 293 -73.01 -3.35 -1.65
C GLY A 293 -73.79 -2.87 -2.88
N VAL A 294 -73.19 -2.97 -4.07
CA VAL A 294 -73.85 -2.72 -5.37
C VAL A 294 -75.02 -3.67 -5.55
N LYS A 295 -74.78 -4.99 -5.51
CA LYS A 295 -75.80 -6.03 -5.75
C LYS A 295 -76.99 -5.99 -4.77
N LYS A 296 -76.85 -5.33 -3.61
CA LYS A 296 -77.93 -5.16 -2.61
C LYS A 296 -78.53 -3.75 -2.56
N ASN A 297 -78.21 -2.88 -3.54
CA ASN A 297 -78.65 -1.48 -3.59
C ASN A 297 -78.35 -0.70 -2.28
N LEU A 298 -77.23 -0.99 -1.64
CA LEU A 298 -76.80 -0.33 -0.40
C LEU A 298 -76.00 0.95 -0.65
N ILE A 299 -75.56 1.21 -1.90
CA ILE A 299 -74.80 2.41 -2.28
C ILE A 299 -75.77 3.53 -2.70
N PRO A 300 -75.66 4.76 -2.15
CA PRO A 300 -76.55 5.87 -2.51
C PRO A 300 -76.38 6.31 -3.98
N GLN A 301 -77.34 5.95 -4.83
CA GLN A 301 -77.30 6.19 -6.29
C GLN A 301 -77.04 7.66 -6.64
N HIS A 302 -77.77 8.61 -6.04
CA HIS A 302 -77.57 10.06 -6.26
C HIS A 302 -76.26 10.64 -5.68
N ARG A 303 -75.40 9.83 -5.05
CA ARG A 303 -74.16 10.26 -4.39
C ARG A 303 -72.97 9.31 -4.63
N LYS A 304 -73.05 8.45 -5.67
CA LYS A 304 -72.06 7.41 -6.01
C LYS A 304 -70.61 7.92 -5.93
N ASN A 305 -70.28 8.99 -6.63
CA ASN A 305 -68.91 9.54 -6.67
C ASN A 305 -68.42 10.04 -5.29
N THR A 306 -69.30 10.69 -4.50
CA THR A 306 -68.94 11.13 -3.13
C THR A 306 -68.80 9.96 -2.15
N PHE A 307 -69.51 8.84 -2.39
CA PHE A 307 -69.35 7.61 -1.62
C PHE A 307 -67.99 6.96 -1.91
N PHE A 308 -67.64 6.80 -3.18
CA PHE A 308 -66.35 6.18 -3.57
C PHE A 308 -65.14 7.07 -3.23
N ASN A 309 -65.22 8.40 -3.39
CA ASN A 309 -64.20 9.32 -2.87
C ASN A 309 -63.95 9.13 -1.34
N CYS A 310 -64.99 8.83 -0.56
CA CYS A 310 -64.88 8.53 0.86
C CYS A 310 -64.23 7.16 1.12
N VAL A 311 -64.59 6.12 0.36
CA VAL A 311 -63.94 4.80 0.41
C VAL A 311 -62.44 4.91 0.09
N ALA A 312 -62.09 5.56 -1.01
CA ALA A 312 -60.71 5.82 -1.41
C ALA A 312 -59.91 6.59 -0.34
N SER A 313 -60.51 7.61 0.29
CA SER A 313 -59.89 8.37 1.39
C SER A 313 -59.60 7.51 2.63
N ILE A 314 -60.51 6.60 2.99
CA ILE A 314 -60.33 5.68 4.13
C ILE A 314 -59.21 4.68 3.83
N MET A 315 -59.19 4.10 2.63
CA MET A 315 -58.13 3.17 2.20
C MET A 315 -56.75 3.85 2.15
N ILE A 316 -56.67 5.09 1.65
CA ILE A 316 -55.45 5.90 1.68
C ILE A 316 -54.99 6.14 3.12
N SER A 317 -55.91 6.45 4.05
CA SER A 317 -55.55 6.66 5.46
C SER A 317 -55.07 5.38 6.15
N GLN A 318 -55.68 4.23 5.85
CA GLN A 318 -55.29 2.91 6.38
C GLN A 318 -53.89 2.52 5.92
N LEU A 319 -53.64 2.60 4.61
CA LEU A 319 -52.36 2.30 3.99
C LEU A 319 -51.24 3.25 4.45
N LYS A 320 -51.52 4.56 4.57
CA LYS A 320 -50.56 5.54 5.13
C LYS A 320 -50.22 5.24 6.59
N SER A 321 -51.19 4.84 7.42
CA SER A 321 -50.93 4.47 8.82
C SER A 321 -50.01 3.24 8.91
N LEU A 322 -50.29 2.18 8.16
CA LEU A 322 -49.48 0.95 8.13
C LEU A 322 -48.05 1.22 7.65
N CYS A 323 -47.89 2.04 6.61
CA CYS A 323 -46.59 2.46 6.10
C CYS A 323 -45.81 3.25 7.17
N LEU A 324 -46.41 4.32 7.70
CA LEU A 324 -45.78 5.21 8.69
C LEU A 324 -45.43 4.47 9.99
N GLU A 325 -46.29 3.58 10.48
CA GLU A 325 -45.98 2.74 11.64
C GLU A 325 -44.82 1.77 11.37
N SER A 326 -44.75 1.16 10.18
CA SER A 326 -43.67 0.23 9.83
C SER A 326 -42.33 0.95 9.66
N LEU A 327 -42.32 2.11 9.02
CA LEU A 327 -41.14 2.97 8.85
C LEU A 327 -40.59 3.43 10.21
N ASN A 328 -41.46 3.88 11.13
CA ASN A 328 -41.03 4.26 12.48
C ASN A 328 -40.55 3.03 13.30
N LYS A 329 -41.20 1.87 13.19
CA LYS A 329 -40.73 0.63 13.85
C LYS A 329 -39.35 0.19 13.33
N TYR A 330 -39.05 0.42 12.04
CA TYR A 330 -37.74 0.12 11.45
C TYR A 330 -36.67 1.16 11.82
N GLU A 331 -36.96 2.46 11.78
CA GLU A 331 -36.06 3.51 12.27
C GLU A 331 -35.68 3.27 13.75
N ASN A 332 -36.65 2.92 14.59
CA ASN A 332 -36.37 2.62 16.00
C ASN A 332 -35.51 1.36 16.16
N TYR A 333 -35.69 0.33 15.32
CA TYR A 333 -34.84 -0.87 15.35
C TYR A 333 -33.38 -0.58 14.95
N VAL A 334 -33.16 0.31 13.98
CA VAL A 334 -31.81 0.66 13.51
C VAL A 334 -31.12 1.64 14.49
N CYS A 335 -31.82 2.66 14.98
CA CYS A 335 -31.21 3.73 15.77
C CYS A 335 -31.18 3.49 17.29
N HIS A 336 -32.13 2.74 17.88
CA HIS A 336 -32.21 2.54 19.34
C HIS A 336 -31.54 1.23 19.79
N PHE A 337 -30.21 1.26 19.85
CA PHE A 337 -29.36 0.13 20.24
C PHE A 337 -29.48 -0.23 21.74
N GLU A 338 -30.56 -0.95 22.11
CA GLU A 338 -30.69 -1.66 23.39
C GLU A 338 -31.03 -3.16 23.29
N GLU A 339 -31.66 -3.67 22.20
CA GLU A 339 -31.80 -5.13 21.97
C GLU A 339 -31.57 -5.58 20.52
N LYS A 340 -30.46 -6.30 20.30
CA LYS A 340 -30.14 -7.16 19.14
C LYS A 340 -30.58 -6.67 17.74
N ILE A 341 -29.83 -5.71 17.19
CA ILE A 341 -29.52 -5.76 15.74
C ILE A 341 -28.61 -6.97 15.52
N GLY A 342 -28.93 -7.82 14.53
CA GLY A 342 -28.01 -8.88 14.10
C GLY A 342 -26.78 -8.24 13.44
N THR A 343 -25.60 -8.39 14.03
CA THR A 343 -24.41 -7.62 13.66
C THR A 343 -24.01 -7.81 12.20
N LEU A 344 -23.65 -6.72 11.51
CA LEU A 344 -23.22 -6.79 10.12
C LEU A 344 -21.73 -7.20 10.03
N LYS A 345 -21.41 -8.15 9.16
CA LYS A 345 -20.02 -8.58 8.90
C LYS A 345 -19.34 -7.63 7.91
N ILE A 346 -18.12 -7.21 8.26
CA ILE A 346 -17.18 -6.46 7.42
C ILE A 346 -15.87 -7.27 7.33
N LYS A 347 -15.15 -7.21 6.21
CA LYS A 347 -13.79 -7.73 6.06
C LYS A 347 -12.78 -6.60 5.97
N LEU A 348 -11.60 -6.79 6.54
CA LEU A 348 -10.45 -5.91 6.34
C LEU A 348 -9.59 -6.48 5.20
N VAL A 349 -9.67 -5.87 4.02
CA VAL A 349 -9.11 -6.39 2.76
C VAL A 349 -7.90 -5.54 2.32
N TRP A 350 -6.86 -6.19 1.81
CA TRP A 350 -5.65 -5.53 1.29
C TRP A 350 -5.85 -5.00 -0.14
N PHE A 351 -5.34 -3.81 -0.43
CA PHE A 351 -5.42 -3.16 -1.74
C PHE A 351 -4.33 -2.10 -1.88
N ASP A 352 -3.37 -2.30 -2.79
CA ASP A 352 -2.33 -1.34 -3.21
C ASP A 352 -1.74 -0.52 -2.04
N THR A 353 -0.90 -1.19 -1.24
CA THR A 353 -0.22 -0.71 -0.01
C THR A 353 -1.13 -0.23 1.13
N ASN A 354 -2.45 -0.37 1.04
CA ASN A 354 -3.39 0.04 2.09
C ASN A 354 -4.39 -1.07 2.42
N TYR A 355 -4.99 -1.02 3.61
CA TYR A 355 -6.14 -1.84 3.96
C TYR A 355 -7.44 -1.05 3.77
N LYS A 356 -8.54 -1.73 3.40
CA LYS A 356 -9.87 -1.14 3.20
C LYS A 356 -10.92 -2.02 3.88
N LEU A 357 -11.94 -1.39 4.48
CA LEU A 357 -13.12 -2.09 4.96
C LEU A 357 -14.03 -2.40 3.76
N GLN A 358 -14.42 -3.67 3.62
CA GLN A 358 -15.38 -4.12 2.60
C GLN A 358 -16.54 -4.89 3.26
N PRO A 359 -17.81 -4.60 2.97
CA PRO A 359 -18.29 -3.54 2.07
C PRO A 359 -18.07 -2.12 2.63
N ASP A 360 -18.08 -1.11 1.76
CA ASP A 360 -17.95 0.30 2.14
C ASP A 360 -19.21 0.82 2.85
N ILE A 361 -19.08 1.94 3.59
CA ILE A 361 -20.19 2.60 4.27
C ILE A 361 -21.36 2.88 3.32
N ARG A 362 -21.10 3.27 2.06
CA ARG A 362 -22.14 3.57 1.07
C ARG A 362 -23.02 2.38 0.72
N GLU A 363 -22.45 1.18 0.70
CA GLU A 363 -23.18 -0.07 0.42
C GLU A 363 -24.02 -0.50 1.64
N ILE A 364 -23.48 -0.30 2.85
CA ILE A 364 -24.17 -0.56 4.12
C ILE A 364 -25.33 0.42 4.34
N GLU A 365 -25.08 1.72 4.10
CA GLU A 365 -26.07 2.79 4.14
C GLU A 365 -27.19 2.51 3.14
N LYS A 366 -26.85 2.19 1.88
CA LYS A 366 -27.84 1.79 0.88
C LYS A 366 -28.65 0.57 1.33
N ALA A 367 -28.02 -0.48 1.84
CA ALA A 367 -28.72 -1.69 2.31
C ALA A 367 -29.67 -1.45 3.50
N LEU A 368 -29.50 -0.35 4.25
CA LEU A 368 -30.37 0.06 5.35
C LEU A 368 -31.36 1.16 4.96
N ILE A 369 -31.11 1.91 3.88
CA ILE A 369 -32.01 2.95 3.34
C ILE A 369 -32.99 2.39 2.29
N ASP A 370 -32.56 1.49 1.40
CA ASP A 370 -33.41 0.84 0.37
C ASP A 370 -34.73 0.25 0.96
N PRO A 371 -34.76 -0.37 2.16
CA PRO A 371 -36.00 -0.81 2.80
C PRO A 371 -37.06 0.29 3.03
N PHE A 372 -36.66 1.55 3.25
CA PHE A 372 -37.60 2.66 3.42
C PHE A 372 -38.35 2.96 2.11
N ASP A 373 -37.64 2.96 0.98
CA ASP A 373 -38.25 3.15 -0.34
C ASP A 373 -39.10 1.94 -0.74
N LEU A 374 -38.64 0.72 -0.45
CA LEU A 374 -39.40 -0.50 -0.70
C LEU A 374 -40.72 -0.53 0.09
N MET A 375 -40.74 -0.05 1.34
CA MET A 375 -41.97 0.07 2.15
C MET A 375 -42.93 1.14 1.63
N GLN A 376 -42.46 2.19 0.97
CA GLN A 376 -43.31 3.20 0.31
C GLN A 376 -43.82 2.69 -1.05
N TRP A 377 -42.95 2.06 -1.84
CA TRP A 377 -43.28 1.43 -3.13
C TRP A 377 -44.35 0.35 -2.96
N ALA A 378 -44.22 -0.52 -1.95
CA ALA A 378 -45.16 -1.59 -1.60
C ALA A 378 -46.59 -1.10 -1.30
N VAL A 379 -46.76 0.19 -1.04
CA VAL A 379 -48.01 0.85 -0.68
C VAL A 379 -48.58 1.70 -1.84
N SER A 380 -47.82 1.92 -2.91
CA SER A 380 -48.13 2.90 -3.96
C SER A 380 -49.13 2.41 -5.03
N TYR A 381 -49.22 1.10 -5.29
CA TYR A 381 -49.87 0.55 -6.49
C TYR A 381 -51.27 -0.04 -6.27
N PHE A 382 -52.10 0.61 -5.45
CA PHE A 382 -53.51 0.22 -5.27
C PHE A 382 -54.44 1.08 -6.13
N SER A 383 -55.23 0.46 -7.00
CA SER A 383 -56.26 1.13 -7.80
C SER A 383 -57.48 1.52 -6.95
N ARG A 384 -58.17 2.58 -7.37
CA ARG A 384 -59.49 2.96 -6.82
C ARG A 384 -60.52 1.84 -7.05
N VAL A 385 -61.41 1.63 -6.08
CA VAL A 385 -62.31 0.46 -6.07
C VAL A 385 -63.43 0.61 -7.09
N GLU A 386 -63.90 1.83 -7.34
CA GLU A 386 -64.84 2.16 -8.41
C GLU A 386 -64.36 1.74 -9.80
N SER A 387 -63.05 1.83 -10.07
CA SER A 387 -62.42 1.39 -11.33
C SER A 387 -62.42 -0.14 -11.52
N SER A 388 -62.99 -0.89 -10.58
CA SER A 388 -63.23 -2.33 -10.68
C SER A 388 -64.71 -2.71 -10.50
N LEU A 389 -65.63 -1.74 -10.67
CA LEU A 389 -67.07 -1.90 -10.41
C LEU A 389 -68.01 -1.27 -11.47
N ASP A 390 -67.50 -0.43 -12.39
CA ASP A 390 -68.24 0.07 -13.55
C ASP A 390 -67.48 -0.27 -14.84
N GLU A 391 -68.15 -0.88 -15.81
CA GLU A 391 -67.57 -1.29 -17.11
C GLU A 391 -67.46 -0.13 -18.13
N ASN A 392 -68.10 1.01 -17.86
CA ASN A 392 -68.19 2.16 -18.77
C ASN A 392 -67.54 3.42 -18.16
N PHE A 393 -66.21 3.40 -18.01
CA PHE A 393 -65.38 4.59 -17.80
C PHE A 393 -64.29 4.61 -18.88
N ASP A 394 -64.15 5.72 -19.60
CA ASP A 394 -63.12 5.90 -20.62
C ASP A 394 -61.70 5.70 -20.06
N ASP A 395 -60.76 5.30 -20.93
CA ASP A 395 -59.33 5.01 -20.65
C ASP A 395 -58.49 6.20 -20.12
N ALA A 396 -59.13 7.28 -19.68
CA ALA A 396 -58.52 8.50 -19.16
C ALA A 396 -57.94 8.32 -17.73
N ALA A 397 -56.85 7.55 -17.67
CA ALA A 397 -55.98 7.28 -16.53
C ALA A 397 -56.58 6.40 -15.39
N LYS A 398 -55.86 5.31 -15.09
CA LYS A 398 -56.02 4.52 -13.86
C LYS A 398 -55.56 5.37 -12.67
N ASP A 399 -56.51 6.09 -12.06
CA ASP A 399 -56.26 6.96 -10.91
C ASP A 399 -55.96 6.11 -9.66
N TYR A 400 -54.68 5.80 -9.44
CA TYR A 400 -54.18 5.06 -8.27
C TYR A 400 -54.41 5.86 -6.97
N LEU A 401 -54.62 5.13 -5.87
CA LEU A 401 -54.73 5.72 -4.55
C LEU A 401 -53.44 6.46 -4.20
N ARG A 402 -53.52 7.76 -3.90
CA ARG A 402 -52.35 8.62 -3.59
C ARG A 402 -51.83 8.38 -2.16
N THR A 403 -51.30 7.19 -1.95
CA THR A 403 -50.84 6.63 -0.68
C THR A 403 -49.42 7.05 -0.27
N ASN A 404 -48.67 7.72 -1.15
CA ASN A 404 -47.34 8.28 -0.83
C ASN A 404 -47.41 9.17 0.42
N LEU A 405 -46.44 8.97 1.33
CA LEU A 405 -46.20 9.89 2.44
C LEU A 405 -45.49 11.16 1.93
N PRO A 406 -45.61 12.30 2.61
CA PRO A 406 -44.82 13.49 2.27
C PRO A 406 -43.33 13.18 2.34
N GLU A 407 -42.59 13.51 1.29
CA GLU A 407 -41.17 13.18 1.12
C GLU A 407 -40.34 13.65 2.32
N ASN A 408 -40.63 14.83 2.86
CA ASN A 408 -40.00 15.39 4.07
C ASN A 408 -39.99 14.42 5.26
N ILE A 409 -41.05 13.61 5.44
CA ILE A 409 -41.13 12.65 6.56
C ILE A 409 -40.17 11.49 6.31
N VAL A 410 -40.20 10.90 5.12
CA VAL A 410 -39.36 9.76 4.75
C VAL A 410 -37.89 10.16 4.68
N PHE A 411 -37.60 11.35 4.15
CA PHE A 411 -36.28 11.98 4.19
C PHE A 411 -35.78 12.11 5.64
N SER A 412 -36.58 12.69 6.55
CA SER A 412 -36.17 12.86 7.97
C SER A 412 -35.95 11.54 8.73
N LEU A 413 -36.48 10.41 8.25
CA LEU A 413 -36.20 9.09 8.81
C LEU A 413 -34.90 8.49 8.23
N LYS A 414 -34.67 8.64 6.92
CA LYS A 414 -33.42 8.25 6.26
C LYS A 414 -32.22 9.04 6.78
N GLU A 415 -32.39 10.36 6.95
CA GLU A 415 -31.38 11.29 7.46
C GLU A 415 -30.87 10.89 8.84
N LYS A 416 -31.77 10.56 9.79
CA LYS A 416 -31.39 10.01 11.10
C LYS A 416 -30.63 8.70 11.03
N VAL A 417 -31.02 7.79 10.12
CA VAL A 417 -30.34 6.50 9.93
C VAL A 417 -28.94 6.73 9.36
N SER A 418 -28.79 7.64 8.39
CA SER A 418 -27.50 8.07 7.86
C SER A 418 -26.62 8.72 8.94
N GLU A 419 -27.13 9.70 9.69
CA GLU A 419 -26.42 10.32 10.83
C GLU A 419 -25.96 9.28 11.86
N PHE A 420 -26.82 8.33 12.22
CA PHE A 420 -26.50 7.26 13.16
C PHE A 420 -25.39 6.35 12.62
N LEU A 421 -25.51 5.89 11.36
CA LEU A 421 -24.53 5.02 10.70
C LEU A 421 -23.18 5.72 10.53
N HIS A 422 -23.15 6.97 10.06
CA HIS A 422 -21.93 7.78 10.04
C HIS A 422 -21.32 7.94 11.44
N SER A 423 -22.14 8.05 12.49
CA SER A 423 -21.65 8.17 13.86
C SER A 423 -21.02 6.88 14.41
N GLU A 424 -21.56 5.71 14.04
CA GLU A 424 -21.06 4.37 14.42
C GLU A 424 -19.89 3.90 13.55
N TRP A 425 -19.84 4.27 12.26
CA TRP A 425 -18.73 3.93 11.34
C TRP A 425 -17.37 4.50 11.79
N ASN A 426 -17.39 5.54 12.63
CA ASN A 426 -16.19 6.01 13.32
C ASN A 426 -15.54 4.93 14.19
N LEU A 427 -16.26 3.89 14.66
CA LEU A 427 -15.70 2.83 15.49
C LEU A 427 -14.81 1.87 14.67
N PRO A 428 -15.24 1.32 13.51
CA PRO A 428 -14.33 0.70 12.55
C PRO A 428 -13.15 1.58 12.11
N ILE A 429 -13.37 2.88 11.86
CA ILE A 429 -12.29 3.80 11.48
C ILE A 429 -11.28 4.00 12.62
N LEU A 430 -11.72 4.13 13.87
CA LEU A 430 -10.82 4.25 15.02
C LEU A 430 -10.04 2.94 15.25
N PHE A 431 -10.67 1.79 15.06
CA PHE A 431 -9.99 0.50 15.12
C PHE A 431 -8.95 0.34 14.00
N MET A 432 -9.23 0.81 12.77
CA MET A 432 -8.21 0.89 11.72
C MET A 432 -7.01 1.76 12.15
N LYS A 433 -7.24 2.88 12.83
CA LYS A 433 -6.16 3.72 13.38
C LYS A 433 -5.34 3.04 14.48
N GLU A 434 -5.95 2.13 15.24
CA GLU A 434 -5.21 1.28 16.19
C GLU A 434 -4.31 0.23 15.48
N LEU A 435 -4.58 -0.06 14.20
CA LEU A 435 -3.76 -0.92 13.33
C LEU A 435 -2.71 -0.15 12.50
N GLU A 436 -2.77 1.18 12.41
CA GLU A 436 -1.71 2.01 11.77
C GLU A 436 -0.32 1.75 12.37
N LYS A 437 -0.25 1.30 13.64
CA LYS A 437 1.00 0.90 14.31
C LYS A 437 1.76 -0.25 13.64
N TYR A 438 1.11 -1.04 12.79
CA TYR A 438 1.74 -2.12 12.01
C TYR A 438 2.00 -1.73 10.55
N LYS A 439 1.71 -0.49 10.12
CA LYS A 439 1.85 -0.05 8.72
C LYS A 439 3.25 -0.31 8.16
N PHE A 440 4.28 -0.04 8.96
CA PHE A 440 5.69 -0.20 8.60
C PHE A 440 6.07 -1.62 8.15
N LEU A 441 5.28 -2.66 8.50
CA LEU A 441 5.48 -4.06 8.08
C LEU A 441 4.86 -4.40 6.71
N PHE A 442 4.14 -3.46 6.09
CA PHE A 442 3.38 -3.65 4.84
C PHE A 442 3.76 -2.65 3.74
N THR A 443 4.13 -1.44 4.12
CA THR A 443 5.03 -0.61 3.31
C THR A 443 6.44 -1.18 3.47
N ASP A 444 7.27 -1.17 2.43
CA ASP A 444 8.61 -1.77 2.46
C ASP A 444 9.58 -1.10 3.46
N GLU A 445 9.13 -0.03 4.14
CA GLU A 445 9.72 0.63 5.32
C GLU A 445 10.49 -0.36 6.24
N ALA A 446 9.87 -1.45 6.73
CA ALA A 446 10.54 -2.43 7.60
C ALA A 446 11.64 -3.25 6.90
N GLU A 447 11.50 -3.54 5.61
CA GLU A 447 12.54 -4.23 4.85
C GLU A 447 13.69 -3.26 4.50
N THR A 448 13.41 -1.98 4.23
CA THR A 448 14.45 -0.94 4.07
C THR A 448 15.19 -0.67 5.37
N GLU A 449 14.50 -0.51 6.52
CA GLU A 449 15.18 -0.33 7.82
C GLU A 449 16.03 -1.56 8.18
N LEU A 450 15.57 -2.77 7.83
CA LEU A 450 16.38 -3.97 7.98
C LEU A 450 17.58 -3.97 7.02
N ASN A 451 17.42 -3.61 5.75
CA ASN A 451 18.52 -3.53 4.78
C ASN A 451 19.57 -2.49 5.17
N ASP A 452 19.14 -1.33 5.68
CA ASP A 452 20.03 -0.26 6.15
C ASP A 452 20.78 -0.69 7.42
N PHE A 453 20.09 -1.36 8.35
CA PHE A 453 20.73 -1.99 9.53
C PHE A 453 21.74 -3.07 9.13
N LEU A 454 21.43 -3.90 8.13
CA LEU A 454 22.36 -4.92 7.62
C LEU A 454 23.56 -4.35 6.84
N GLN A 455 23.53 -3.09 6.42
CA GLN A 455 24.66 -2.40 5.79
C GLN A 455 25.63 -1.74 6.79
N ASN A 456 25.26 -1.65 8.07
CA ASN A 456 26.04 -0.96 9.10
C ASN A 456 26.72 -1.94 10.07
N GLU A 457 27.87 -1.55 10.63
CA GLU A 457 28.54 -2.34 11.67
C GLU A 457 27.79 -2.23 13.01
N HIS A 458 27.33 -3.37 13.53
CA HIS A 458 26.54 -3.47 14.76
C HIS A 458 27.10 -4.51 15.74
N VAL A 459 26.81 -4.34 17.03
CA VAL A 459 27.26 -5.24 18.10
C VAL A 459 26.28 -6.42 18.23
N LEU A 460 26.74 -7.59 18.70
CA LEU A 460 25.92 -8.77 18.92
C LEU A 460 24.64 -8.50 19.77
N GLU A 461 24.72 -7.59 20.75
CA GLU A 461 23.56 -7.23 21.58
C GLU A 461 22.53 -6.35 20.81
N ASP A 462 22.96 -5.60 19.79
CA ASP A 462 22.05 -4.86 18.89
C ASP A 462 21.27 -5.85 18.02
N PHE A 463 21.97 -6.80 17.39
CA PHE A 463 21.36 -7.89 16.61
C PHE A 463 20.37 -8.70 17.46
N ARG A 464 20.77 -9.05 18.69
CA ARG A 464 19.90 -9.69 19.67
C ARG A 464 18.64 -8.87 19.95
N SER A 465 18.79 -7.57 20.21
CA SER A 465 17.62 -6.70 20.49
C SER A 465 16.64 -6.63 19.31
N LYS A 466 17.14 -6.67 18.06
CA LYS A 466 16.31 -6.75 16.85
C LYS A 466 15.64 -8.12 16.70
N VAL A 467 16.33 -9.23 16.97
CA VAL A 467 15.72 -10.58 16.97
C VAL A 467 14.63 -10.69 18.04
N ASP A 468 14.93 -10.29 19.28
CA ASP A 468 13.97 -10.31 20.39
C ASP A 468 12.75 -9.42 20.07
N TYR A 469 12.95 -8.21 19.52
CA TYR A 469 11.86 -7.34 19.06
C TYR A 469 10.96 -8.00 18.00
N PHE A 470 11.53 -8.59 16.95
CA PHE A 470 10.73 -9.29 15.93
C PHE A 470 10.03 -10.54 16.50
N MET A 471 10.61 -11.22 17.50
CA MET A 471 9.97 -12.34 18.19
C MET A 471 8.80 -11.90 19.08
N GLU A 472 8.93 -10.82 19.85
CA GLU A 472 7.82 -10.25 20.63
C GLU A 472 6.68 -9.80 19.72
N LEU A 473 6.99 -9.12 18.62
CA LEU A 473 6.02 -8.65 17.63
C LEU A 473 5.29 -9.82 16.93
N LYS A 474 6.03 -10.90 16.60
CA LYS A 474 5.49 -12.17 16.07
C LYS A 474 4.56 -12.86 17.08
N GLN A 475 4.87 -12.81 18.38
CA GLN A 475 3.99 -13.32 19.44
C GLN A 475 2.73 -12.47 19.64
N GLU A 476 2.86 -11.13 19.60
CA GLU A 476 1.71 -10.20 19.69
C GLU A 476 0.70 -10.49 18.57
N ILE A 477 1.15 -10.50 17.31
CA ILE A 477 0.30 -10.75 16.15
C ILE A 477 -0.28 -12.17 16.16
N ASN A 478 0.49 -13.18 16.57
CA ASN A 478 -0.04 -14.54 16.73
C ASN A 478 -1.11 -14.65 17.84
N HIS A 479 -1.11 -13.76 18.83
CA HIS A 479 -2.21 -13.66 19.80
C HIS A 479 -3.50 -13.06 19.17
N HIS A 480 -3.40 -12.24 18.13
CA HIS A 480 -4.55 -11.62 17.45
C HIS A 480 -5.09 -12.43 16.25
N ARG A 481 -4.27 -13.33 15.69
CA ARG A 481 -4.60 -14.30 14.64
C ARG A 481 -5.92 -15.06 14.92
N GLY A 482 -6.74 -15.23 13.89
CA GLY A 482 -7.99 -16.00 13.96
C GLY A 482 -9.15 -15.35 14.73
N LYS A 483 -9.04 -14.10 15.19
CA LYS A 483 -10.09 -13.42 15.98
C LYS A 483 -10.96 -12.46 15.16
N TYR A 484 -12.26 -12.49 15.43
CA TYR A 484 -13.23 -11.49 14.98
C TYR A 484 -13.35 -10.36 16.01
N VAL A 485 -13.44 -9.11 15.56
CA VAL A 485 -13.52 -7.92 16.44
C VAL A 485 -14.89 -7.24 16.29
N LYS A 486 -15.66 -7.16 17.38
CA LYS A 486 -16.96 -6.47 17.39
C LYS A 486 -16.79 -4.97 17.72
N GLN A 487 -17.26 -4.11 16.83
CA GLN A 487 -17.26 -2.65 16.97
C GLN A 487 -18.67 -2.11 16.69
N GLY A 488 -19.39 -1.70 17.74
CA GLY A 488 -20.77 -1.21 17.63
C GLY A 488 -21.72 -2.25 17.02
N ILE A 489 -22.38 -1.88 15.91
CA ILE A 489 -23.24 -2.75 15.10
C ILE A 489 -22.47 -3.75 14.21
N PHE A 490 -21.15 -3.64 14.12
CA PHE A 490 -20.32 -4.39 13.16
C PHE A 490 -19.48 -5.50 13.80
N ILE A 491 -19.17 -6.53 13.03
CA ILE A 491 -18.10 -7.50 13.31
C ILE A 491 -17.10 -7.47 12.15
N ILE A 492 -15.85 -7.13 12.48
CA ILE A 492 -14.73 -7.03 11.54
C ILE A 492 -13.99 -8.37 11.52
N ASP A 493 -13.86 -8.93 10.33
CA ASP A 493 -13.04 -10.09 10.01
C ASP A 493 -11.61 -9.63 9.70
N CYS A 494 -10.69 -9.99 10.59
CA CYS A 494 -9.27 -9.59 10.54
C CYS A 494 -8.36 -10.81 10.28
N ILE A 495 -8.91 -11.98 9.93
CA ILE A 495 -8.14 -13.23 9.88
C ILE A 495 -7.02 -13.12 8.83
N GLU A 496 -7.39 -12.83 7.59
CA GLU A 496 -6.49 -12.66 6.45
C GLU A 496 -5.41 -11.58 6.69
N PHE A 497 -5.79 -10.46 7.33
CA PHE A 497 -4.88 -9.39 7.72
C PHE A 497 -3.78 -9.85 8.70
N PHE A 498 -4.13 -10.60 9.75
CA PHE A 498 -3.16 -11.10 10.71
C PHE A 498 -2.35 -12.31 10.21
N GLU A 499 -2.87 -13.10 9.27
CA GLU A 499 -2.08 -14.11 8.54
C GLU A 499 -0.95 -13.43 7.73
N ASN A 500 -1.29 -12.38 6.96
CA ASN A 500 -0.32 -11.66 6.14
C ASN A 500 0.73 -10.90 6.97
N LEU A 501 0.37 -10.34 8.13
CA LEU A 501 1.37 -9.80 9.07
C LEU A 501 2.32 -10.87 9.60
N PHE A 502 1.80 -12.06 9.92
CA PHE A 502 2.60 -13.13 10.50
C PHE A 502 3.58 -13.73 9.49
N SER A 503 3.23 -13.81 8.21
CA SER A 503 4.16 -14.19 7.14
C SER A 503 5.23 -13.11 6.91
N SER A 504 4.86 -11.83 6.81
CA SER A 504 5.83 -10.73 6.63
C SER A 504 6.89 -10.67 7.73
N ILE A 505 6.51 -10.74 9.00
CA ILE A 505 7.48 -10.77 10.11
C ILE A 505 8.34 -12.04 10.06
N THR A 506 7.79 -13.16 9.64
CA THR A 506 8.57 -14.41 9.49
C THR A 506 9.63 -14.26 8.41
N ASN A 507 9.30 -13.68 7.25
CA ASN A 507 10.26 -13.43 6.18
C ASN A 507 11.39 -12.48 6.62
N LEU A 508 11.06 -11.40 7.34
CA LEU A 508 12.07 -10.46 7.88
C LEU A 508 12.99 -11.12 8.91
N LEU A 509 12.43 -11.96 9.79
CA LEU A 509 13.19 -12.69 10.81
C LEU A 509 14.10 -13.76 10.17
N ASP A 510 13.59 -14.51 9.19
CA ASP A 510 14.38 -15.51 8.45
C ASP A 510 15.51 -14.84 7.64
N LYS A 511 15.28 -13.64 7.09
CA LYS A 511 16.30 -12.82 6.41
C LYS A 511 17.41 -12.37 7.38
N LEU A 512 17.04 -11.91 8.57
CA LEU A 512 17.99 -11.54 9.63
C LEU A 512 18.80 -12.75 10.11
N LEU A 513 18.17 -13.91 10.35
CA LEU A 513 18.89 -15.13 10.76
C LEU A 513 19.90 -15.61 9.71
N ARG A 514 19.56 -15.59 8.41
CA ARG A 514 20.50 -15.97 7.34
C ARG A 514 21.73 -15.07 7.29
N TYR A 515 21.57 -13.76 7.44
CA TYR A 515 22.71 -12.84 7.51
C TYR A 515 23.63 -13.16 8.70
N LEU A 516 23.06 -13.53 9.86
CA LEU A 516 23.81 -13.94 11.04
C LEU A 516 24.54 -15.28 10.82
N GLU A 517 23.95 -16.23 10.09
CA GLU A 517 24.61 -17.48 9.66
C GLU A 517 25.77 -17.22 8.70
N GLU A 518 25.59 -16.36 7.69
CA GLU A 518 26.62 -15.99 6.71
C GLU A 518 27.78 -15.21 7.37
N THR A 519 27.46 -14.31 8.30
CA THR A 519 28.45 -13.58 9.11
C THR A 519 29.26 -14.54 9.99
N LEU A 520 28.60 -15.50 10.66
CA LEU A 520 29.27 -16.51 11.47
C LEU A 520 30.16 -17.43 10.62
N ALA A 521 29.69 -17.85 9.43
CA ALA A 521 30.47 -18.66 8.50
C ALA A 521 31.72 -17.90 7.99
N THR A 522 31.58 -16.62 7.65
CA THR A 522 32.69 -15.76 7.23
C THR A 522 33.71 -15.55 8.35
N SER A 523 33.24 -15.26 9.57
CA SER A 523 34.10 -15.17 10.76
C SER A 523 34.79 -16.50 11.07
N THR A 524 34.13 -17.64 10.86
CA THR A 524 34.74 -18.98 11.03
C THR A 524 35.91 -19.16 10.08
N SER A 525 35.74 -18.87 8.79
CA SER A 525 36.79 -18.99 7.78
C SER A 525 37.97 -18.05 8.07
N SER A 526 37.69 -16.77 8.35
CA SER A 526 38.72 -15.77 8.68
C SER A 526 39.53 -16.14 9.92
N LEU A 527 38.89 -16.68 10.98
CA LEU A 527 39.61 -17.12 12.18
C LEU A 527 40.48 -18.36 11.91
N ILE A 528 40.03 -19.28 11.06
CA ILE A 528 40.86 -20.42 10.62
C ILE A 528 42.10 -19.93 9.89
N GLU A 529 41.97 -18.98 8.97
CA GLU A 529 43.09 -18.39 8.22
C GLU A 529 44.07 -17.64 9.14
N GLU A 530 43.56 -16.82 10.09
CA GLU A 530 44.41 -16.17 11.11
C GLU A 530 45.21 -17.18 11.94
N TYR A 531 44.58 -18.27 12.41
CA TYR A 531 45.28 -19.32 13.16
C TYR A 531 46.27 -20.10 12.29
N GLU A 532 45.98 -20.35 11.01
CA GLU A 532 46.90 -21.02 10.09
C GLU A 532 48.16 -20.17 9.80
N ILE A 533 48.00 -18.87 9.55
CA ILE A 533 49.12 -17.93 9.34
C ILE A 533 50.03 -17.88 10.58
N VAL A 534 49.44 -17.74 11.78
CA VAL A 534 50.18 -17.75 13.05
C VAL A 534 50.93 -19.07 13.27
N ILE A 535 50.29 -20.22 12.97
CA ILE A 535 50.91 -21.54 13.07
C ILE A 535 52.03 -21.74 12.04
N GLN A 536 51.95 -21.09 10.87
CA GLN A 536 53.02 -21.11 9.86
C GLN A 536 54.22 -20.25 10.30
N GLN A 537 53.99 -19.03 10.80
CA GLN A 537 55.05 -18.14 11.31
C GLN A 537 55.78 -18.73 12.52
N LEU A 538 55.07 -19.44 13.41
CA LEU A 538 55.69 -20.17 14.53
C LEU A 538 56.55 -21.37 14.10
N LYS A 539 56.49 -21.80 12.83
CA LYS A 539 57.26 -22.94 12.30
C LYS A 539 58.44 -22.55 11.40
N SER A 540 58.56 -21.29 10.98
CA SER A 540 59.74 -20.82 10.25
C SER A 540 60.96 -20.72 11.16
N LEU A 541 62.11 -21.19 10.64
CA LEU A 541 63.42 -21.07 11.28
C LEU A 541 64.08 -19.75 10.83
N PRO A 542 64.55 -18.88 11.74
CA PRO A 542 65.24 -17.64 11.38
C PRO A 542 66.65 -17.92 10.85
N SER A 543 67.09 -17.13 9.87
CA SER A 543 68.38 -17.31 9.19
C SER A 543 69.47 -16.33 9.63
N ASN A 544 69.10 -15.18 10.21
CA ASN A 544 70.01 -14.10 10.62
C ASN A 544 69.77 -13.66 12.07
N THR A 545 70.77 -13.01 12.71
CA THR A 545 70.67 -12.42 14.06
C THR A 545 69.42 -11.56 14.23
N LYS A 546 69.16 -10.67 13.27
CA LYS A 546 68.02 -9.76 13.28
C LYS A 546 66.69 -10.51 13.22
N GLU A 547 66.54 -11.45 12.29
CA GLU A 547 65.33 -12.29 12.16
C GLU A 547 65.08 -13.13 13.42
N LEU A 548 66.12 -13.61 14.09
CA LEU A 548 66.00 -14.37 15.34
C LEU A 548 65.41 -13.52 16.47
N PHE A 549 65.84 -12.28 16.59
CA PHE A 549 65.31 -11.37 17.61
C PHE A 549 63.97 -10.74 17.19
N GLU A 550 63.75 -10.45 15.92
CA GLU A 550 62.43 -10.06 15.41
C GLU A 550 61.41 -11.19 15.63
N ALA A 551 61.80 -12.46 15.46
CA ALA A 551 60.96 -13.61 15.80
C ALA A 551 60.72 -13.73 17.32
N LYS A 552 61.71 -13.46 18.18
CA LYS A 552 61.53 -13.44 19.65
C LYS A 552 60.66 -12.27 20.13
N GLU A 553 60.87 -11.08 19.61
CA GLU A 553 60.10 -9.86 19.93
C GLU A 553 58.68 -9.97 19.38
N TRP A 554 58.49 -10.50 18.17
CA TRP A 554 57.18 -10.88 17.64
C TRP A 554 56.52 -11.93 18.52
N LEU A 555 57.22 -12.98 18.95
CA LEU A 555 56.67 -14.02 19.81
C LEU A 555 56.34 -13.51 21.22
N GLN A 556 57.02 -12.48 21.71
CA GLN A 556 56.68 -11.75 22.94
C GLN A 556 55.46 -10.84 22.74
N LYS A 557 55.48 -9.95 21.74
CA LYS A 557 54.33 -9.09 21.37
C LYS A 557 53.07 -9.92 21.09
N PHE A 558 53.24 -11.08 20.46
CA PHE A 558 52.19 -12.06 20.23
C PHE A 558 51.67 -12.60 21.58
N LYS A 559 52.52 -13.09 22.49
CA LYS A 559 52.08 -13.54 23.82
C LYS A 559 51.36 -12.47 24.65
N GLU A 560 51.78 -11.21 24.54
CA GLU A 560 51.27 -10.08 25.33
C GLU A 560 50.00 -9.46 24.75
N HIS A 561 49.93 -9.29 23.43
CA HIS A 561 48.85 -8.58 22.73
C HIS A 561 48.06 -9.55 21.84
N SER A 562 48.62 -10.01 20.72
CA SER A 562 47.87 -10.75 19.67
C SER A 562 47.25 -12.07 20.14
N LEU A 563 47.84 -12.74 21.12
CA LEU A 563 47.30 -13.94 21.78
C LEU A 563 46.08 -13.61 22.65
N ASN A 564 46.06 -12.42 23.24
CA ASN A 564 44.91 -11.92 24.00
C ASN A 564 43.83 -11.36 23.06
N ASP A 565 44.21 -10.74 21.93
CA ASP A 565 43.28 -10.39 20.86
C ASP A 565 42.62 -11.64 20.25
N LEU A 566 43.40 -12.69 19.96
CA LEU A 566 42.87 -13.99 19.50
C LEU A 566 41.98 -14.68 20.53
N LYS A 567 42.26 -14.54 21.85
CA LYS A 567 41.33 -14.98 22.91
C LYS A 567 40.05 -14.14 22.93
N ALA A 568 40.13 -12.83 22.75
CA ALA A 568 38.97 -11.94 22.73
C ALA A 568 38.09 -12.21 21.50
N LYS A 569 38.69 -12.39 20.31
CA LYS A 569 38.02 -12.89 19.11
C LYS A 569 37.36 -14.25 19.34
N LEU A 570 38.07 -15.21 19.97
CA LEU A 570 37.52 -16.53 20.29
C LEU A 570 36.38 -16.47 21.32
N GLN A 571 36.44 -15.59 22.30
CA GLN A 571 35.36 -15.34 23.26
C GLN A 571 34.14 -14.73 22.57
N SER A 572 34.33 -13.73 21.71
CA SER A 572 33.28 -13.16 20.87
C SER A 572 32.63 -14.24 20.01
N PHE A 573 33.41 -14.99 19.24
CA PHE A 573 32.97 -16.11 18.42
C PHE A 573 32.20 -17.17 19.22
N THR A 574 32.61 -17.45 20.46
CA THR A 574 31.88 -18.36 21.37
C THR A 574 30.53 -17.79 21.79
N SER A 575 30.43 -16.47 22.05
CA SER A 575 29.16 -15.79 22.31
C SER A 575 28.24 -15.78 21.09
N TRP A 576 28.79 -15.57 19.89
CA TRP A 576 28.05 -15.66 18.62
C TRP A 576 27.48 -17.07 18.38
N ILE A 577 28.28 -18.13 18.57
CA ILE A 577 27.79 -19.52 18.51
C ILE A 577 26.71 -19.76 19.57
N TYR A 578 26.91 -19.33 20.81
CA TYR A 578 25.95 -19.55 21.90
C TYR A 578 24.59 -18.87 21.63
N PHE A 579 24.60 -17.67 21.05
CA PHE A 579 23.39 -16.97 20.61
C PHE A 579 22.69 -17.73 19.47
N MET A 580 23.41 -18.10 18.41
CA MET A 580 22.84 -18.79 17.25
C MET A 580 22.32 -20.20 17.55
N CYS A 581 22.93 -20.91 18.51
CA CYS A 581 22.40 -22.18 19.06
C CYS A 581 20.98 -22.08 19.65
N GLY A 582 20.46 -20.87 19.93
CA GLY A 582 19.08 -20.65 20.35
C GLY A 582 18.05 -20.68 19.22
N PHE A 583 18.50 -20.59 17.96
CA PHE A 583 17.64 -20.32 16.80
C PHE A 583 17.91 -21.21 15.58
N VAL A 584 19.13 -21.77 15.44
CA VAL A 584 19.58 -22.49 14.24
C VAL A 584 20.18 -23.86 14.59
N ASP A 585 19.71 -24.91 13.91
CA ASP A 585 20.28 -26.27 13.98
C ASP A 585 21.54 -26.37 13.09
N PHE A 586 22.72 -26.25 13.69
CA PHE A 586 23.99 -26.31 12.95
C PHE A 586 24.23 -27.66 12.24
N THR A 587 24.68 -27.60 10.98
CA THR A 587 25.12 -28.80 10.24
C THR A 587 26.40 -29.40 10.81
N ALA A 588 26.60 -30.71 10.60
CA ALA A 588 27.82 -31.40 11.00
C ALA A 588 29.11 -30.80 10.41
N GLY A 589 29.04 -30.16 9.23
CA GLY A 589 30.16 -29.44 8.62
C GLY A 589 30.51 -28.14 9.34
N GLN A 590 29.51 -27.30 9.64
CA GLN A 590 29.70 -26.08 10.44
C GLN A 590 30.26 -26.42 11.83
N PHE A 591 29.67 -27.40 12.52
CA PHE A 591 30.16 -27.85 13.82
C PHE A 591 31.61 -28.38 13.76
N GLY A 592 31.98 -29.09 12.69
CA GLY A 592 33.36 -29.51 12.44
C GLY A 592 34.35 -28.35 12.29
N ASN A 593 33.96 -27.29 11.57
CA ASN A 593 34.78 -26.09 11.41
C ASN A 593 34.90 -25.30 12.73
N HIS A 594 33.80 -25.16 13.49
CA HIS A 594 33.85 -24.53 14.81
C HIS A 594 34.80 -25.30 15.75
N ALA A 595 34.70 -26.65 15.77
CA ALA A 595 35.59 -27.50 16.56
C ALA A 595 37.07 -27.40 16.13
N ARG A 596 37.35 -27.18 14.84
CA ARG A 596 38.70 -26.99 14.30
C ARG A 596 39.39 -25.77 14.91
N ILE A 597 38.68 -24.66 15.08
CA ILE A 597 39.21 -23.42 15.71
C ILE A 597 39.61 -23.69 17.16
N PHE A 598 38.75 -24.33 17.96
CA PHE A 598 39.07 -24.69 19.34
C PHE A 598 40.28 -25.65 19.43
N ALA A 599 40.39 -26.62 18.52
CA ALA A 599 41.53 -27.53 18.45
C ALA A 599 42.85 -26.80 18.09
N MET A 600 42.83 -25.84 17.16
CA MET A 600 43.98 -25.00 16.82
C MET A 600 44.44 -24.16 18.02
N HIS A 601 43.51 -23.50 18.72
CA HIS A 601 43.80 -22.70 19.90
C HIS A 601 44.43 -23.54 21.04
N MET A 602 43.90 -24.74 21.28
CA MET A 602 44.42 -25.67 22.30
C MET A 602 45.79 -26.27 21.94
N GLY A 603 46.12 -26.40 20.65
CA GLY A 603 47.43 -26.87 20.19
C GLY A 603 48.54 -25.81 20.23
N LEU A 604 48.17 -24.53 20.14
CA LEU A 604 49.10 -23.40 20.02
C LEU A 604 50.20 -23.33 21.10
N PRO A 605 49.95 -23.58 22.41
CA PRO A 605 50.99 -23.49 23.44
C PRO A 605 52.16 -24.46 23.23
N LYS A 606 51.90 -25.64 22.66
CA LYS A 606 52.94 -26.64 22.37
C LYS A 606 53.88 -26.17 21.25
N ILE A 607 53.31 -25.59 20.18
CA ILE A 607 54.09 -25.09 19.04
C ILE A 607 54.98 -23.92 19.47
N ILE A 608 54.48 -23.05 20.35
CA ILE A 608 55.27 -21.96 20.96
C ILE A 608 56.46 -22.52 21.76
N GLN A 609 56.31 -23.62 22.49
CA GLN A 609 57.40 -24.25 23.24
C GLN A 609 58.46 -24.87 22.31
N GLU A 610 58.04 -25.51 21.22
CA GLU A 610 58.95 -26.09 20.21
C GLU A 610 59.76 -25.00 19.48
N ASN A 611 59.16 -23.83 19.19
CA ASN A 611 59.84 -22.68 18.59
C ASN A 611 60.92 -22.07 19.50
N VAL A 612 60.62 -21.84 20.79
CA VAL A 612 61.57 -21.24 21.75
C VAL A 612 62.87 -22.05 21.85
N LEU A 613 62.77 -23.39 21.90
CA LEU A 613 63.92 -24.29 21.97
C LEU A 613 64.80 -24.29 20.70
N ALA A 614 64.26 -23.89 19.55
CA ALA A 614 65.04 -23.65 18.34
C ALA A 614 65.74 -22.28 18.38
N ALA A 615 65.02 -21.25 18.84
CA ALA A 615 65.49 -19.87 18.95
C ALA A 615 66.56 -19.67 20.06
N GLU A 616 66.70 -20.58 21.01
CA GLU A 616 67.82 -20.63 21.95
C GLU A 616 69.12 -21.10 21.30
N LYS A 617 69.05 -22.11 20.41
CA LYS A 617 70.25 -22.69 19.77
C LYS A 617 70.89 -21.74 18.76
N ALA A 618 70.08 -21.05 17.96
CA ALA A 618 70.57 -20.09 16.97
C ALA A 618 71.19 -18.82 17.62
N LEU A 619 70.86 -18.51 18.87
CA LEU A 619 71.42 -17.35 19.57
C LEU A 619 72.92 -17.51 19.84
N LEU A 620 73.35 -18.71 20.21
CA LEU A 620 74.76 -19.00 20.51
C LEU A 620 75.66 -18.83 19.28
N THR A 621 75.24 -19.37 18.12
CA THR A 621 76.04 -19.30 16.89
C THR A 621 76.22 -17.87 16.39
N PHE A 622 75.17 -17.03 16.44
CA PHE A 622 75.26 -15.64 15.98
C PHE A 622 76.08 -14.72 16.91
N GLN A 623 76.27 -15.10 18.18
CA GLN A 623 77.14 -14.35 19.10
C GLN A 623 78.63 -14.50 18.74
N GLU A 624 79.06 -15.69 18.31
CA GLU A 624 80.46 -15.94 17.94
C GLU A 624 80.86 -15.14 16.69
N ASP A 625 80.02 -15.14 15.65
CA ASP A 625 80.23 -14.42 14.38
C ASP A 625 80.30 -12.88 14.51
N LEU A 626 79.72 -12.29 15.56
CA LEU A 626 79.72 -10.83 15.75
C LEU A 626 81.08 -10.30 16.25
N VAL A 627 81.76 -11.06 17.10
CA VAL A 627 83.02 -10.63 17.74
C VAL A 627 84.15 -10.46 16.72
N GLU A 628 84.23 -11.38 15.75
CA GLU A 628 85.29 -11.34 14.73
C GLU A 628 85.07 -10.19 13.73
N ARG A 629 83.83 -9.98 13.26
CA ARG A 629 83.48 -8.87 12.35
C ARG A 629 83.82 -7.49 12.92
N ARG A 630 83.56 -7.25 14.21
CA ARG A 630 83.88 -5.99 14.90
C ARG A 630 85.37 -5.63 14.87
N LYS A 631 86.25 -6.62 14.99
CA LYS A 631 87.70 -6.40 15.13
C LYS A 631 88.28 -5.73 13.87
N VAL A 632 88.00 -6.31 12.70
CA VAL A 632 88.46 -5.82 11.39
C VAL A 632 88.06 -4.36 11.18
N PHE A 633 86.79 -4.05 11.39
CA PHE A 633 86.22 -2.72 11.16
C PHE A 633 86.87 -1.59 12.00
N THR A 634 87.45 -1.91 13.18
CA THR A 634 88.17 -0.91 13.98
C THR A 634 89.54 -0.50 13.40
N GLU A 635 90.06 -1.21 12.41
CA GLU A 635 91.31 -0.87 11.74
C GLU A 635 91.05 0.03 10.52
N ASP A 636 90.05 -0.28 9.72
CA ASP A 636 89.65 0.51 8.53
C ASP A 636 89.28 1.97 8.86
N LEU A 637 88.54 2.20 9.95
CA LEU A 637 88.19 3.54 10.43
C LEU A 637 89.41 4.43 10.69
N LYS A 638 90.55 3.85 11.13
CA LYS A 638 91.80 4.58 11.39
C LYS A 638 92.55 4.95 10.10
N ALA A 639 92.28 4.26 8.99
CA ALA A 639 92.85 4.56 7.69
C ALA A 639 92.16 5.76 7.03
N ARG A 640 90.82 5.73 6.89
CA ARG A 640 90.05 6.80 6.22
C ARG A 640 90.14 8.14 6.96
N ALA A 641 90.32 8.12 8.29
CA ALA A 641 90.49 9.31 9.12
C ALA A 641 91.54 10.31 8.59
N LYS A 642 92.66 9.80 8.04
CA LYS A 642 93.79 10.61 7.54
C LYS A 642 93.53 11.29 6.19
N GLN A 643 92.42 10.95 5.52
CA GLN A 643 92.09 11.52 4.21
C GLN A 643 91.18 12.76 4.36
N ILE A 644 90.28 12.77 5.35
CA ILE A 644 89.40 13.92 5.62
C ILE A 644 90.19 15.15 6.07
N THR A 645 91.27 14.96 6.83
CA THR A 645 92.21 16.03 7.22
C THR A 645 92.90 16.73 6.05
N ASN A 646 92.84 16.19 4.82
CA ASN A 646 93.41 16.85 3.63
C ASN A 646 92.41 17.79 2.95
N LEU A 647 91.10 17.64 3.19
CA LEU A 647 90.04 18.41 2.51
C LEU A 647 89.98 19.87 2.94
N SER A 648 90.47 20.19 4.15
CA SER A 648 90.56 21.55 4.70
C SER A 648 91.53 22.47 3.94
N HIS A 649 92.41 21.90 3.12
CA HIS A 649 93.43 22.63 2.34
C HIS A 649 93.02 22.87 0.87
N LEU A 650 91.81 22.49 0.48
CA LEU A 650 91.29 22.65 -0.88
C LEU A 650 90.55 23.99 -1.03
N GLY A 651 90.84 24.73 -2.10
CA GLY A 651 90.41 26.13 -2.23
C GLY A 651 90.21 26.69 -3.65
N ASP A 652 90.51 25.93 -4.72
CA ASP A 652 90.27 26.44 -6.07
C ASP A 652 88.79 26.28 -6.48
N THR A 653 88.12 27.41 -6.67
CA THR A 653 86.78 27.54 -7.25
C THR A 653 86.56 26.83 -8.59
N LYS A 654 87.63 26.45 -9.31
CA LYS A 654 87.55 25.74 -10.60
C LYS A 654 87.49 24.22 -10.47
N LEU A 655 87.93 23.66 -9.34
CA LEU A 655 88.05 22.21 -9.13
C LEU A 655 86.92 21.65 -8.23
N VAL A 656 85.85 22.42 -8.04
CA VAL A 656 84.74 22.09 -7.13
C VAL A 656 84.01 20.80 -7.53
N GLU A 657 83.94 20.47 -8.82
CA GLU A 657 83.38 19.19 -9.29
C GLU A 657 84.28 17.99 -8.89
N GLU A 658 85.60 18.12 -9.00
CA GLU A 658 86.55 17.09 -8.53
C GLU A 658 86.54 16.95 -7.00
N TYR A 659 86.46 18.08 -6.29
CA TYR A 659 86.33 18.10 -4.83
C TYR A 659 85.01 17.46 -4.37
N LEU A 660 83.92 17.65 -5.13
CA LEU A 660 82.65 16.95 -4.90
C LEU A 660 82.78 15.44 -5.12
N THR A 661 83.45 14.98 -6.19
CA THR A 661 83.66 13.53 -6.39
C THR A 661 84.45 12.91 -5.25
N HIS A 662 85.55 13.53 -4.81
CA HIS A 662 86.37 12.96 -3.74
C HIS A 662 85.68 13.04 -2.36
N ALA A 663 84.93 14.13 -2.08
CA ALA A 663 84.14 14.23 -0.86
C ALA A 663 83.00 13.20 -0.83
N THR A 664 82.33 12.94 -1.96
CA THR A 664 81.25 11.94 -2.05
C THR A 664 81.76 10.49 -2.04
N GLU A 665 82.96 10.19 -2.55
CA GLU A 665 83.62 8.88 -2.33
C GLU A 665 83.86 8.60 -0.84
N ILE A 666 84.28 9.62 -0.08
CA ILE A 666 84.53 9.49 1.35
C ILE A 666 83.21 9.45 2.13
N GLN A 667 82.21 10.22 1.72
CA GLN A 667 80.86 10.25 2.30
C GLN A 667 80.10 8.95 2.08
N ASN A 668 80.12 8.36 0.87
CA ASN A 668 79.49 7.08 0.59
C ASN A 668 80.13 5.98 1.46
N TRP A 669 81.46 5.91 1.48
CA TRP A 669 82.17 4.97 2.36
C TRP A 669 81.85 5.20 3.85
N LEU A 670 81.73 6.46 4.30
CA LEU A 670 81.32 6.77 5.68
C LEU A 670 79.86 6.41 5.96
N ARG A 671 78.94 6.57 5.00
CA ARG A 671 77.54 6.15 5.13
C ARG A 671 77.45 4.62 5.24
N ASP A 672 78.20 3.91 4.42
CA ASP A 672 78.20 2.44 4.41
C ASP A 672 78.92 1.88 5.66
N ALA A 673 79.94 2.60 6.17
CA ALA A 673 80.54 2.36 7.49
C ALA A 673 79.59 2.73 8.65
N GLN A 674 78.78 3.79 8.53
CA GLN A 674 77.74 4.12 9.52
C GLN A 674 76.65 3.05 9.55
N TYR A 675 76.19 2.56 8.39
CA TYR A 675 75.28 1.43 8.30
C TYR A 675 75.88 0.15 8.89
N THR A 676 77.19 -0.06 8.74
CA THR A 676 77.92 -1.18 9.38
C THR A 676 78.02 -1.01 10.90
N VAL A 677 78.22 0.21 11.41
CA VAL A 677 78.14 0.53 12.85
C VAL A 677 76.71 0.34 13.36
N GLU A 678 75.69 0.79 12.65
CA GLU A 678 74.29 0.60 13.03
C GLU A 678 73.91 -0.88 13.02
N LEU A 679 74.42 -1.66 12.07
CA LEU A 679 74.25 -3.12 12.04
C LEU A 679 74.89 -3.78 13.27
N PHE A 680 76.18 -3.53 13.54
CA PHE A 680 76.86 -4.08 14.72
C PHE A 680 76.20 -3.62 16.02
N ASN A 681 75.91 -2.33 16.17
CA ASN A 681 75.26 -1.78 17.36
C ASN A 681 73.82 -2.30 17.51
N SER A 682 73.14 -2.67 16.41
CA SER A 682 71.86 -3.37 16.49
C SER A 682 72.02 -4.80 16.96
N GLU A 683 72.96 -5.58 16.43
CA GLU A 683 73.23 -6.95 16.88
C GLU A 683 73.69 -6.97 18.35
N GLU A 684 74.60 -6.07 18.76
CA GLU A 684 75.01 -5.91 20.16
C GLU A 684 73.86 -5.55 21.10
N LYS A 685 73.03 -4.56 20.71
CA LYS A 685 71.87 -4.13 21.50
C LYS A 685 70.81 -5.24 21.62
N LEU A 686 70.66 -6.07 20.59
CA LEU A 686 69.79 -7.24 20.62
C LEU A 686 70.35 -8.35 21.53
N PHE A 687 71.67 -8.56 21.57
CA PHE A 687 72.33 -9.47 22.51
C PHE A 687 72.49 -8.93 23.94
N GLU A 688 71.96 -7.74 24.26
CA GLU A 688 72.17 -7.02 25.53
C GLU A 688 73.65 -6.74 25.88
N TRP A 689 74.53 -6.66 24.86
CA TRP A 689 75.94 -6.33 25.03
C TRP A 689 76.16 -4.82 25.19
N GLU A 690 77.25 -4.44 25.86
CA GLU A 690 77.66 -3.04 25.96
C GLU A 690 77.95 -2.47 24.56
N ILE A 691 77.14 -1.51 24.11
CA ILE A 691 77.19 -0.95 22.76
C ILE A 691 78.56 -0.33 22.48
N THR A 692 79.22 -0.82 21.43
CA THR A 692 80.52 -0.33 21.00
C THR A 692 80.37 1.07 20.41
N ASN A 693 80.81 2.06 21.18
CA ASN A 693 80.87 3.43 20.69
C ASN A 693 82.05 3.57 19.71
N TYR A 694 81.74 3.95 18.46
CA TYR A 694 82.71 4.29 17.42
C TYR A 694 82.79 5.81 17.21
N PRO A 695 83.24 6.61 18.20
CA PRO A 695 83.16 8.08 18.15
C PRO A 695 83.93 8.67 16.96
N LEU A 696 85.00 8.00 16.52
CA LEU A 696 85.78 8.40 15.34
C LEU A 696 84.94 8.42 14.05
N CYS A 697 83.95 7.54 13.91
CA CYS A 697 83.05 7.55 12.74
C CYS A 697 82.12 8.78 12.77
N ILE A 698 81.64 9.15 13.96
CA ILE A 698 80.74 10.29 14.17
C ILE A 698 81.48 11.62 13.99
N THR A 699 82.72 11.76 14.49
CA THR A 699 83.51 12.98 14.24
C THR A 699 83.79 13.14 12.75
N LEU A 700 84.33 12.11 12.08
CA LEU A 700 84.67 12.20 10.66
C LEU A 700 83.47 12.53 9.75
N ALA A 701 82.28 12.03 10.07
CA ALA A 701 81.07 12.37 9.32
C ALA A 701 80.58 13.81 9.58
N ASN A 702 80.68 14.31 10.82
CA ASN A 702 80.36 15.70 11.15
C ASN A 702 81.39 16.67 10.54
N ASP A 703 82.67 16.30 10.53
CA ASP A 703 83.76 17.09 9.95
C ASP A 703 83.62 17.18 8.42
N LEU A 704 83.23 16.10 7.74
CA LEU A 704 83.06 16.05 6.29
C LEU A 704 81.79 16.76 5.79
N LYS A 705 80.68 16.70 6.55
CA LYS A 705 79.34 17.12 6.10
C LYS A 705 79.25 18.56 5.57
N PRO A 706 79.87 19.59 6.19
CA PRO A 706 79.85 20.94 5.65
C PRO A 706 80.51 21.05 4.26
N TYR A 707 81.60 20.31 4.01
CA TYR A 707 82.36 20.37 2.76
C TYR A 707 81.55 19.80 1.59
N VAL A 708 80.89 18.65 1.82
CA VAL A 708 79.96 18.07 0.82
C VAL A 708 78.87 19.07 0.47
N GLN A 709 78.14 19.60 1.46
CA GLN A 709 77.01 20.51 1.20
C GLN A 709 77.43 21.79 0.48
N LEU A 710 78.64 22.29 0.74
CA LEU A 710 79.21 23.43 0.02
C LEU A 710 79.44 23.10 -1.46
N TYR A 711 80.08 21.96 -1.76
CA TYR A 711 80.39 21.59 -3.13
C TYR A 711 79.12 21.16 -3.90
N GLU A 712 78.17 20.47 -3.26
CA GLU A 712 76.86 20.13 -3.82
C GLU A 712 76.08 21.38 -4.26
N TYR A 713 75.89 22.36 -3.37
CA TYR A 713 75.11 23.56 -3.70
C TYR A 713 75.85 24.49 -4.68
N ALA A 714 77.19 24.46 -4.72
CA ALA A 714 77.98 25.16 -5.73
C ALA A 714 77.77 24.56 -7.13
N VAL A 715 77.81 23.23 -7.26
CA VAL A 715 77.59 22.53 -8.54
C VAL A 715 76.13 22.58 -8.97
N ASP A 716 75.17 22.36 -8.07
CA ASP A 716 73.74 22.40 -8.42
C ASP A 716 73.29 23.79 -8.87
N PHE A 717 73.67 24.86 -8.15
CA PHE A 717 73.41 26.22 -8.64
C PHE A 717 74.15 26.51 -9.95
N GLY A 718 75.39 26.04 -10.10
CA GLY A 718 76.16 26.17 -11.34
C GLY A 718 75.48 25.51 -12.55
N ARG A 719 74.85 24.35 -12.34
CA ARG A 719 74.01 23.64 -13.33
C ARG A 719 72.69 24.36 -13.58
N LYS A 720 71.87 24.59 -12.56
CA LYS A 720 70.52 25.17 -12.70
C LYS A 720 70.56 26.57 -13.29
N ARG A 721 71.52 27.40 -12.87
CA ARG A 721 71.76 28.73 -13.48
C ARG A 721 72.12 28.62 -14.96
N ARG A 722 72.85 27.58 -15.38
CA ARG A 722 73.14 27.31 -16.80
C ARG A 722 71.87 26.90 -17.54
N GLU A 723 71.12 25.95 -17.00
CA GLU A 723 69.85 25.45 -17.54
C GLU A 723 68.80 26.57 -17.69
N TRP A 724 68.68 27.49 -16.74
CA TRP A 724 67.77 28.65 -16.84
C TRP A 724 68.25 29.71 -17.83
N LEU A 725 69.56 29.91 -18.00
CA LEU A 725 70.13 30.92 -18.91
C LEU A 725 70.23 30.46 -20.37
N GLU A 726 70.46 29.16 -20.58
CA GLU A 726 70.58 28.49 -21.89
C GLU A 726 69.25 27.85 -22.35
N GLY A 727 68.31 27.63 -21.43
CA GLY A 727 66.96 27.13 -21.72
C GLY A 727 66.14 28.10 -22.58
N THR A 728 65.19 27.54 -23.35
CA THR A 728 64.28 28.35 -24.17
C THR A 728 63.18 28.97 -23.31
N ILE A 729 62.71 30.16 -23.68
CA ILE A 729 61.71 30.94 -22.91
C ILE A 729 60.44 30.13 -22.60
N HIS A 730 60.03 29.20 -23.49
CA HIS A 730 58.84 28.36 -23.31
C HIS A 730 59.02 27.18 -22.34
N GLN A 731 60.24 26.94 -21.84
CA GLN A 731 60.57 25.82 -20.94
C GLN A 731 60.92 26.27 -19.51
N VAL A 732 61.06 27.58 -19.29
CA VAL A 732 61.43 28.16 -18.00
C VAL A 732 60.17 28.64 -17.28
N ASP A 733 59.66 27.85 -16.35
CA ASP A 733 58.51 28.23 -15.52
C ASP A 733 58.90 29.34 -14.53
N PRO A 734 58.24 30.52 -14.57
CA PRO A 734 58.60 31.65 -13.72
C PRO A 734 58.38 31.40 -12.21
N GLU A 735 57.36 30.63 -11.82
CA GLU A 735 57.03 30.39 -10.42
C GLU A 735 58.03 29.42 -9.77
N VAL A 736 58.52 28.45 -10.55
CA VAL A 736 59.51 27.46 -10.08
C VAL A 736 60.89 28.10 -9.87
N VAL A 737 61.34 28.94 -10.81
CA VAL A 737 62.67 29.59 -10.73
C VAL A 737 62.80 30.46 -9.48
N GLU A 738 61.78 31.26 -9.15
CA GLU A 738 61.81 32.12 -7.96
C GLU A 738 62.00 31.32 -6.66
N GLN A 739 61.25 30.22 -6.51
CA GLN A 739 61.28 29.38 -5.31
C GLN A 739 62.64 28.70 -5.10
N GLU A 740 63.27 28.20 -6.17
CA GLU A 740 64.58 27.54 -6.07
C GLU A 740 65.72 28.54 -5.79
N VAL A 741 65.75 29.69 -6.48
CA VAL A 741 66.76 30.75 -6.26
C VAL A 741 66.73 31.25 -4.81
N MET A 742 65.53 31.50 -4.29
CA MET A 742 65.35 31.98 -2.91
C MET A 742 65.72 30.93 -1.85
N THR A 743 65.62 29.64 -2.19
CA THR A 743 66.01 28.53 -1.32
C THR A 743 67.54 28.37 -1.27
N LEU A 744 68.21 28.30 -2.41
CA LEU A 744 69.67 28.11 -2.51
C LEU A 744 70.45 29.24 -1.82
N TRP A 745 70.00 30.50 -1.98
CA TRP A 745 70.63 31.65 -1.31
C TRP A 745 70.65 31.52 0.23
N ARG A 746 69.54 31.06 0.83
CA ARG A 746 69.40 30.91 2.28
C ARG A 746 70.35 29.83 2.83
N LEU A 747 70.59 28.77 2.07
CA LEU A 747 71.48 27.67 2.44
C LEU A 747 72.95 28.09 2.39
N LEU A 748 73.38 28.77 1.31
CA LEU A 748 74.76 29.24 1.15
C LEU A 748 75.14 30.29 2.22
N TYR A 749 74.24 31.21 2.56
CA TYR A 749 74.44 32.19 3.65
C TYR A 749 74.61 31.53 5.03
N LYS A 750 74.06 30.32 5.23
CA LYS A 750 74.26 29.54 6.45
C LYS A 750 75.65 28.89 6.46
N LEU A 751 76.07 28.27 5.36
CA LEU A 751 77.37 27.60 5.24
C LEU A 751 78.56 28.57 5.35
N GLU A 752 78.45 29.78 4.79
CA GLU A 752 79.49 30.82 4.93
C GLU A 752 79.84 31.13 6.40
N LYS A 753 78.85 31.03 7.31
CA LYS A 753 79.04 31.21 8.75
C LYS A 753 79.57 29.96 9.46
N THR A 754 79.33 28.78 8.90
CA THR A 754 79.85 27.50 9.42
C THR A 754 81.36 27.36 9.15
N PHE A 755 81.86 27.92 8.04
CA PHE A 755 83.29 27.92 7.71
C PHE A 755 84.04 29.15 8.25
N SER A 756 83.67 29.69 9.42
CA SER A 756 84.36 30.85 10.02
C SER A 756 85.87 30.63 10.16
N ASP A 757 86.25 29.40 10.47
CA ASP A 757 87.60 29.01 10.93
C ASP A 757 88.44 28.36 9.81
N SER A 758 87.83 28.08 8.65
CA SER A 758 88.47 27.45 7.48
C SER A 758 88.48 28.43 6.29
N PRO A 759 89.59 29.14 6.03
CA PRO A 759 89.61 30.29 5.14
C PRO A 759 89.41 29.96 3.66
N GLU A 760 89.72 28.74 3.20
CA GLU A 760 89.59 28.37 1.78
C GLU A 760 88.15 27.96 1.38
N PRO A 761 87.47 27.01 2.07
CA PRO A 761 86.05 26.70 1.80
C PRO A 761 85.14 27.92 1.91
N ARG A 762 85.42 28.83 2.85
CA ARG A 762 84.63 30.05 3.06
C ARG A 762 84.58 30.95 1.83
N LYS A 763 85.70 31.09 1.10
CA LYS A 763 85.76 31.87 -0.15
C LYS A 763 84.85 31.28 -1.23
N ILE A 764 84.74 29.95 -1.29
CA ILE A 764 83.86 29.26 -2.24
C ILE A 764 82.39 29.56 -1.88
N ALA A 765 82.02 29.47 -0.60
CA ALA A 765 80.66 29.78 -0.12
C ALA A 765 80.24 31.23 -0.44
N GLU A 766 81.12 32.18 -0.13
CA GLU A 766 80.92 33.61 -0.37
C GLU A 766 80.80 33.92 -1.88
N ASN A 767 81.70 33.38 -2.71
CA ASN A 767 81.67 33.56 -4.16
C ASN A 767 80.36 33.03 -4.77
N VAL A 768 79.92 31.82 -4.42
CA VAL A 768 78.68 31.25 -4.96
C VAL A 768 77.47 32.07 -4.50
N ARG A 769 77.35 32.42 -3.21
CA ARG A 769 76.25 33.27 -2.71
C ARG A 769 76.18 34.61 -3.46
N ASN A 770 77.32 35.24 -3.70
CA ASN A 770 77.42 36.50 -4.45
C ASN A 770 77.05 36.36 -5.94
N THR A 771 77.01 35.14 -6.50
CA THR A 771 76.42 34.87 -7.83
C THR A 771 74.93 34.52 -7.80
N VAL A 772 74.40 33.98 -6.70
CA VAL A 772 72.95 33.79 -6.51
C VAL A 772 72.25 35.12 -6.31
N GLU A 773 72.83 36.03 -5.52
CA GLU A 773 72.24 37.36 -5.27
C GLU A 773 72.02 38.13 -6.57
N LYS A 774 73.06 38.18 -7.42
CA LYS A 774 73.04 38.80 -8.76
C LYS A 774 72.11 38.13 -9.78
N PHE A 775 71.42 37.05 -9.42
CA PHE A 775 70.42 36.40 -10.27
C PHE A 775 68.98 36.77 -9.86
N LYS A 776 68.75 37.17 -8.59
CA LYS A 776 67.43 37.59 -8.11
C LYS A 776 66.90 38.82 -8.84
N ASP A 777 67.80 39.74 -9.21
CA ASP A 777 67.48 40.99 -9.90
C ASP A 777 66.71 40.76 -11.22
N TYR A 778 66.82 39.57 -11.83
CA TYR A 778 66.14 39.22 -13.09
C TYR A 778 64.78 38.53 -12.91
N ILE A 779 64.36 38.15 -11.69
CA ILE A 779 63.13 37.36 -11.47
C ILE A 779 61.86 38.04 -12.03
N PRO A 780 61.62 39.35 -11.86
CA PRO A 780 60.43 40.02 -12.44
C PRO A 780 60.41 40.02 -13.98
N LEU A 781 61.58 39.95 -14.62
CA LEU A 781 61.70 39.82 -16.07
C LEU A 781 61.31 38.41 -16.55
N VAL A 782 61.58 37.37 -15.75
CA VAL A 782 61.12 35.99 -16.03
C VAL A 782 59.60 35.91 -15.88
N GLN A 783 59.04 36.44 -14.79
CA GLN A 783 57.59 36.44 -14.55
C GLN A 783 56.78 37.13 -15.67
N THR A 784 57.26 38.26 -16.19
CA THR A 784 56.56 39.00 -17.24
C THR A 784 56.68 38.36 -18.63
N LEU A 785 57.87 37.91 -19.02
CA LEU A 785 58.16 37.47 -20.40
C LEU A 785 58.10 35.95 -20.63
N CYS A 786 58.16 35.10 -19.60
CA CYS A 786 58.00 33.64 -19.74
C CYS A 786 56.55 33.16 -19.60
N ASN A 787 55.56 34.07 -19.63
CA ASN A 787 54.14 33.71 -19.48
C ASN A 787 53.63 32.86 -20.68
N PRO A 788 53.13 31.63 -20.47
CA PRO A 788 52.65 30.74 -21.55
C PRO A 788 51.37 31.21 -22.24
N GLY A 789 50.67 32.23 -21.71
CA GLY A 789 49.57 32.92 -22.37
C GLY A 789 50.01 33.87 -23.50
N LEU A 790 51.29 34.24 -23.57
CA LEU A 790 51.80 35.11 -24.63
C LEU A 790 51.66 34.44 -26.02
N ARG A 791 51.41 35.27 -27.03
CA ARG A 791 51.16 34.92 -28.43
C ARG A 791 51.79 36.02 -29.30
N ASP A 792 51.95 35.79 -30.60
CA ASP A 792 52.54 36.75 -31.54
C ASP A 792 52.00 38.19 -31.34
N ARG A 793 50.67 38.36 -31.30
CA ARG A 793 50.01 39.67 -31.02
C ARG A 793 50.49 40.39 -29.75
N HIS A 794 50.90 39.65 -28.72
CA HIS A 794 51.41 40.19 -27.45
C HIS A 794 52.91 40.53 -27.56
N TRP A 795 53.67 39.72 -28.31
CA TRP A 795 55.06 40.03 -28.65
C TRP A 795 55.19 41.24 -29.58
N ASP A 796 54.24 41.44 -30.49
CA ASP A 796 54.16 42.63 -31.34
C ASP A 796 53.94 43.90 -30.49
N GLN A 797 53.04 43.85 -29.50
CA GLN A 797 52.81 44.95 -28.53
C GLN A 797 54.02 45.21 -27.62
N ILE A 798 54.69 44.16 -27.14
CA ILE A 798 55.94 44.26 -26.38
C ILE A 798 57.05 44.89 -27.25
N SER A 799 57.11 44.54 -28.53
CA SER A 799 58.05 45.13 -29.50
C SER A 799 57.78 46.61 -29.77
N GLU A 800 56.50 47.01 -29.82
CA GLU A 800 56.09 48.42 -30.00
C GLU A 800 56.50 49.28 -28.79
N ILE A 801 56.32 48.79 -27.57
CA ILE A 801 56.75 49.46 -26.32
C ILE A 801 58.27 49.67 -26.28
N VAL A 802 59.05 48.67 -26.72
CA VAL A 802 60.51 48.67 -26.64
C VAL A 802 61.17 49.35 -27.86
N GLY A 803 60.42 49.54 -28.95
CA GLY A 803 60.89 50.21 -30.17
C GLY A 803 61.78 49.36 -31.09
N PHE A 804 61.91 48.06 -30.83
CA PHE A 804 62.60 47.10 -31.69
C PHE A 804 61.91 45.72 -31.66
N PRO A 805 62.01 44.90 -32.74
CA PRO A 805 61.33 43.61 -32.81
C PRO A 805 61.87 42.63 -31.76
N LEU A 806 61.05 42.36 -30.75
CA LEU A 806 61.30 41.47 -29.63
C LEU A 806 60.38 40.24 -29.77
N LYS A 807 60.59 39.49 -30.85
CA LYS A 807 59.91 38.21 -31.09
C LYS A 807 60.85 37.05 -30.73
N PRO A 808 60.50 36.18 -29.77
CA PRO A 808 61.35 35.06 -29.40
C PRO A 808 61.28 33.95 -30.45
N ASP A 809 62.43 33.65 -31.08
CA ASP A 809 62.62 32.43 -31.84
C ASP A 809 62.73 31.22 -30.90
N LYS A 810 62.63 30.01 -31.46
CA LYS A 810 62.96 28.74 -30.78
C LYS A 810 64.42 28.63 -30.28
N SER A 811 65.26 29.63 -30.56
CA SER A 811 66.64 29.75 -30.04
C SER A 811 66.83 30.93 -29.08
N THR A 812 65.77 31.68 -28.73
CA THR A 812 65.87 32.79 -27.77
C THR A 812 65.83 32.25 -26.35
N THR A 813 66.94 32.47 -25.62
CA THR A 813 67.15 32.00 -24.25
C THR A 813 67.08 33.18 -23.26
N LEU A 814 66.89 32.89 -21.97
CA LEU A 814 66.81 33.93 -20.95
C LEU A 814 68.08 34.82 -20.90
N ALA A 815 69.27 34.26 -21.16
CA ALA A 815 70.50 35.03 -21.26
C ALA A 815 70.47 36.12 -22.35
N LYS A 816 69.79 35.86 -23.47
CA LYS A 816 69.61 36.84 -24.55
C LYS A 816 68.65 37.97 -24.12
N LEU A 817 67.56 37.64 -23.42
CA LEU A 817 66.62 38.65 -22.89
C LEU A 817 67.26 39.54 -21.82
N ILE A 818 68.01 38.96 -20.88
CA ILE A 818 68.76 39.72 -19.86
C ILE A 818 69.76 40.67 -20.53
N GLY A 819 70.43 40.23 -21.60
CA GLY A 819 71.33 41.06 -22.41
C GLY A 819 70.68 42.26 -23.13
N LEU A 820 69.35 42.32 -23.21
CA LEU A 820 68.61 43.46 -23.77
C LEU A 820 68.25 44.53 -22.72
N ASN A 821 68.58 44.32 -21.44
CA ASN A 821 68.42 45.28 -20.34
C ASN A 821 67.02 45.90 -20.21
N LEU A 822 65.98 45.06 -20.34
CA LEU A 822 64.57 45.46 -20.46
C LEU A 822 63.90 45.92 -19.14
N GLN A 823 64.68 46.08 -18.07
CA GLN A 823 64.20 46.21 -16.69
C GLN A 823 63.26 47.41 -16.46
N GLU A 824 63.45 48.51 -17.20
CA GLU A 824 62.67 49.74 -17.07
C GLU A 824 61.24 49.63 -17.66
N TYR A 825 60.98 48.63 -18.50
CA TYR A 825 59.70 48.45 -19.21
C TYR A 825 58.75 47.44 -18.54
N ILE A 826 59.22 46.72 -17.51
CA ILE A 826 58.48 45.64 -16.82
C ILE A 826 57.03 46.01 -16.45
N PRO A 827 56.73 47.18 -15.84
CA PRO A 827 55.35 47.55 -15.48
C PRO A 827 54.39 47.71 -16.67
N GLN A 828 54.91 47.90 -17.89
CA GLN A 828 54.10 47.96 -19.11
C GLN A 828 53.86 46.55 -19.69
N PHE A 829 54.83 45.64 -19.54
CA PHE A 829 54.67 44.24 -19.91
C PHE A 829 53.69 43.49 -19.00
N GLU A 830 53.63 43.81 -17.71
CA GLU A 830 52.67 43.23 -16.76
C GLU A 830 51.23 43.33 -17.25
N VAL A 831 50.82 44.48 -17.80
CA VAL A 831 49.45 44.71 -18.32
C VAL A 831 49.13 43.81 -19.53
N ILE A 832 50.10 43.65 -20.45
CA ILE A 832 49.96 42.75 -21.60
C ILE A 832 49.92 41.29 -21.13
N SER A 833 50.77 40.94 -20.17
CA SER A 833 50.87 39.59 -19.60
C SER A 833 49.58 39.20 -18.85
N GLU A 834 48.96 40.12 -18.11
CA GLU A 834 47.67 39.87 -17.43
C GLU A 834 46.51 39.70 -18.44
N ALA A 835 46.49 40.48 -19.54
CA ALA A 835 45.53 40.31 -20.62
C ALA A 835 45.69 38.94 -21.31
N ALA A 836 46.92 38.58 -21.67
CA ALA A 836 47.28 37.29 -22.25
C ALA A 836 46.86 36.10 -21.36
N SER A 837 47.03 36.22 -20.04
CA SER A 837 46.57 35.23 -19.06
C SER A 837 45.05 35.07 -18.98
N LYS A 838 44.27 36.13 -19.26
CA LYS A 838 42.80 36.07 -19.33
C LYS A 838 42.32 35.42 -20.62
N GLU A 839 42.96 35.75 -21.75
CA GLU A 839 42.70 35.11 -23.04
C GLU A 839 43.01 33.60 -23.00
N PHE A 840 44.17 33.21 -22.45
CA PHE A 840 44.59 31.81 -22.37
C PHE A 840 43.67 30.93 -21.51
N LYS A 841 43.02 31.50 -20.48
CA LYS A 841 42.00 30.81 -19.69
C LYS A 841 40.72 30.54 -20.49
N LEU A 842 40.31 31.46 -21.37
CA LEU A 842 39.17 31.24 -22.27
C LEU A 842 39.52 30.25 -23.39
N GLU A 843 40.74 30.33 -23.95
CA GLU A 843 41.23 29.38 -24.96
C GLU A 843 41.23 27.95 -24.39
N LYS A 844 41.84 27.72 -23.22
CA LYS A 844 41.79 26.41 -22.53
C LYS A 844 40.38 25.94 -22.17
N ALA A 845 39.46 26.85 -21.83
CA ALA A 845 38.08 26.47 -21.53
C ALA A 845 37.34 25.99 -22.80
N LEU A 846 37.58 26.62 -23.95
CA LEU A 846 37.02 26.17 -25.23
C LEU A 846 37.64 24.85 -25.67
N ASP A 847 38.98 24.74 -25.62
CA ASP A 847 39.71 23.53 -25.99
C ASP A 847 39.26 22.33 -25.15
N LYS A 848 39.13 22.52 -23.83
CA LYS A 848 38.60 21.48 -22.93
C LYS A 848 37.17 21.07 -23.27
N MET A 849 36.26 22.02 -23.56
CA MET A 849 34.90 21.66 -23.98
C MET A 849 34.91 20.85 -25.29
N MET A 850 35.77 21.19 -26.24
CA MET A 850 35.90 20.44 -27.50
C MET A 850 36.47 19.02 -27.27
N GLU A 851 37.40 18.88 -26.31
CA GLU A 851 37.98 17.59 -25.88
C GLU A 851 36.92 16.70 -25.20
N GLU A 852 36.15 17.24 -24.25
CA GLU A 852 35.05 16.51 -23.58
C GLU A 852 33.99 16.01 -24.58
N TRP A 853 33.70 16.75 -25.64
CA TRP A 853 32.79 16.31 -26.71
C TRP A 853 33.40 15.31 -27.69
N SER A 854 34.73 15.11 -27.70
CA SER A 854 35.40 14.22 -28.65
C SER A 854 35.28 12.73 -28.28
N GLU A 855 35.10 12.41 -27.00
CA GLU A 855 34.90 11.03 -26.51
C GLU A 855 33.41 10.63 -26.42
N MET A 856 32.48 11.59 -26.55
CA MET A 856 31.03 11.35 -26.41
C MET A 856 30.47 10.54 -27.59
N MET A 857 29.81 9.43 -27.29
CA MET A 857 29.22 8.50 -28.27
C MET A 857 27.73 8.24 -28.02
N PHE A 858 26.96 8.04 -29.09
CA PHE A 858 25.57 7.60 -29.00
C PHE A 858 25.44 6.14 -28.53
N SER A 859 24.58 5.88 -27.54
CA SER A 859 24.28 4.55 -27.03
C SER A 859 23.17 3.87 -27.86
N VAL A 860 23.59 3.15 -28.90
CA VAL A 860 22.72 2.53 -29.92
C VAL A 860 22.35 1.08 -29.55
N LYS A 861 21.05 0.74 -29.57
CA LYS A 861 20.51 -0.59 -29.23
C LYS A 861 19.73 -1.21 -30.40
N PRO A 862 19.83 -2.53 -30.66
CA PRO A 862 19.05 -3.20 -31.71
C PRO A 862 17.55 -3.24 -31.36
N PHE A 863 16.68 -3.05 -32.35
CA PHE A 863 15.23 -3.01 -32.13
C PHE A 863 14.54 -4.29 -32.65
N ARG A 864 14.13 -5.16 -31.72
CA ARG A 864 13.41 -6.42 -32.00
C ARG A 864 14.15 -7.27 -33.06
N GLU A 865 13.42 -7.96 -33.92
CA GLU A 865 13.93 -8.70 -35.08
C GLU A 865 13.98 -7.83 -36.36
N SER A 866 13.72 -6.51 -36.25
CA SER A 866 13.51 -5.61 -37.40
C SER A 866 14.74 -5.35 -38.27
N GLY A 867 15.93 -5.80 -37.84
CA GLY A 867 17.21 -5.55 -38.52
C GLY A 867 17.70 -4.11 -38.46
N THR A 868 17.04 -3.22 -37.70
CA THR A 868 17.52 -1.85 -37.43
C THR A 868 17.74 -1.61 -35.93
N TYR A 869 18.23 -0.42 -35.61
CA TYR A 869 18.63 0.01 -34.28
C TYR A 869 17.90 1.31 -33.90
N ILE A 870 18.00 1.69 -32.62
CA ILE A 870 17.47 2.91 -32.03
C ILE A 870 18.49 3.57 -31.10
N LEU A 871 18.40 4.89 -30.92
CA LEU A 871 19.09 5.63 -29.86
C LEU A 871 18.47 5.30 -28.49
N SER A 872 19.30 5.34 -27.46
CA SER A 872 18.89 5.21 -26.06
C SER A 872 19.85 5.99 -25.14
N SER A 873 19.42 6.30 -23.91
CA SER A 873 20.27 6.94 -22.89
C SER A 873 20.98 8.21 -23.41
N VAL A 874 20.19 9.13 -23.99
CA VAL A 874 20.67 10.41 -24.54
C VAL A 874 20.64 11.55 -23.52
N ASP A 875 20.16 11.28 -22.32
CA ASP A 875 19.93 12.26 -21.25
C ASP A 875 21.24 12.97 -20.83
N GLU A 876 22.35 12.23 -20.76
CA GLU A 876 23.70 12.76 -20.48
C GLU A 876 24.20 13.66 -21.62
N ILE A 877 23.88 13.31 -22.87
CA ILE A 877 24.24 14.10 -24.06
C ILE A 877 23.47 15.44 -24.05
N GLN A 878 22.16 15.40 -23.74
CA GLN A 878 21.34 16.62 -23.66
C GLN A 878 21.76 17.52 -22.49
N LEU A 879 22.07 16.96 -21.32
CA LEU A 879 22.56 17.72 -20.17
C LEU A 879 23.91 18.41 -20.46
N LEU A 880 24.85 17.69 -21.09
CA LEU A 880 26.13 18.26 -21.51
C LEU A 880 25.95 19.35 -22.58
N LEU A 881 24.95 19.20 -23.46
CA LEU A 881 24.65 20.14 -24.53
C LEU A 881 24.15 21.47 -24.00
N ASP A 882 23.16 21.46 -23.10
CA ASP A 882 22.62 22.68 -22.48
C ASP A 882 23.70 23.44 -21.68
N ASP A 883 24.48 22.75 -20.87
CA ASP A 883 25.57 23.35 -20.08
C ASP A 883 26.68 23.91 -20.98
N HIS A 884 27.11 23.17 -22.02
CA HIS A 884 28.17 23.65 -22.93
C HIS A 884 27.68 24.77 -23.85
N LEU A 885 26.39 24.84 -24.17
CA LEU A 885 25.79 25.97 -24.85
C LEU A 885 25.80 27.23 -23.95
N ILE A 886 25.38 27.11 -22.68
CA ILE A 886 25.39 28.21 -21.70
C ILE A 886 26.82 28.70 -21.43
N LYS A 887 27.79 27.78 -21.24
CA LYS A 887 29.22 28.11 -21.12
C LYS A 887 29.72 28.89 -22.33
N THR A 888 29.43 28.42 -23.55
CA THR A 888 29.87 29.05 -24.80
C THR A 888 29.29 30.46 -24.96
N GLN A 889 27.99 30.65 -24.67
CA GLN A 889 27.34 31.97 -24.66
C GLN A 889 27.94 32.90 -23.59
N THR A 890 28.25 32.37 -22.40
CA THR A 890 28.91 33.13 -21.32
C THR A 890 30.32 33.58 -21.72
N MET A 891 31.10 32.71 -22.36
CA MET A 891 32.43 33.04 -22.89
C MET A 891 32.36 34.12 -23.98
N ARG A 892 31.36 34.05 -24.86
CA ARG A 892 31.07 35.07 -25.89
C ARG A 892 30.72 36.45 -25.30
N GLY A 893 30.26 36.51 -24.04
CA GLY A 893 30.08 37.76 -23.29
C GLY A 893 31.35 38.38 -22.70
N SER A 894 32.49 37.68 -22.71
CA SER A 894 33.73 38.16 -22.08
C SER A 894 34.49 39.18 -22.95
N PRO A 895 34.95 40.33 -22.41
CA PRO A 895 35.75 41.29 -23.16
C PRO A 895 37.03 40.72 -23.78
N SER A 896 37.61 39.68 -23.17
CA SER A 896 38.82 38.98 -23.64
C SER A 896 38.55 37.91 -24.71
N VAL A 897 37.30 37.70 -25.16
CA VAL A 897 36.99 36.66 -26.16
C VAL A 897 37.38 37.05 -27.59
N LYS A 898 37.59 38.34 -27.87
CA LYS A 898 37.75 38.88 -29.24
C LYS A 898 38.72 38.10 -30.14
N PRO A 899 39.92 37.66 -29.71
CA PRO A 899 40.84 36.93 -30.59
C PRO A 899 40.38 35.52 -30.95
N ILE A 900 39.47 34.93 -30.18
CA ILE A 900 38.92 33.57 -30.37
C ILE A 900 37.42 33.57 -30.70
N GLU A 901 36.79 34.73 -30.85
CA GLU A 901 35.34 34.89 -31.06
C GLU A 901 34.82 34.10 -32.28
N GLY A 902 35.64 33.98 -33.33
CA GLY A 902 35.33 33.15 -34.50
C GLY A 902 35.27 31.65 -34.18
N ARG A 903 36.19 31.13 -33.35
CA ARG A 903 36.14 29.74 -32.85
C ARG A 903 34.89 29.52 -32.01
N VAL A 904 34.62 30.43 -31.06
CA VAL A 904 33.48 30.36 -30.15
C VAL A 904 32.15 30.37 -30.92
N LYS A 905 31.98 31.25 -31.91
CA LYS A 905 30.78 31.28 -32.77
C LYS A 905 30.61 30.03 -33.64
N SER A 906 31.70 29.49 -34.19
CA SER A 906 31.65 28.24 -34.96
C SER A 906 31.26 27.05 -34.08
N TRP A 907 31.71 27.05 -32.82
CA TRP A 907 31.37 26.04 -31.83
C TRP A 907 29.91 26.13 -31.37
N GLU A 908 29.47 27.33 -31.00
CA GLU A 908 28.07 27.65 -30.68
C GLU A 908 27.12 27.19 -31.79
N SER A 909 27.49 27.41 -33.06
CA SER A 909 26.71 27.00 -34.22
C SER A 909 26.64 25.46 -34.38
N LYS A 910 27.72 24.73 -34.10
CA LYS A 910 27.69 23.26 -34.11
C LYS A 910 26.82 22.68 -33.00
N LEU A 911 26.87 23.25 -31.79
CA LEU A 911 26.04 22.80 -30.67
C LEU A 911 24.55 23.06 -30.90
N MET A 912 24.17 24.23 -31.44
CA MET A 912 22.76 24.50 -31.79
C MET A 912 22.24 23.56 -32.89
N LEU A 913 23.05 23.26 -33.92
CA LEU A 913 22.65 22.32 -34.97
C LEU A 913 22.49 20.89 -34.43
N LEU A 914 23.35 20.47 -33.50
CA LEU A 914 23.22 19.19 -32.79
C LEU A 914 21.91 19.12 -31.99
N GLN A 915 21.51 20.21 -31.32
CA GLN A 915 20.27 20.28 -30.55
C GLN A 915 19.03 20.08 -31.44
N GLU A 916 18.94 20.83 -32.55
CA GLU A 916 17.84 20.66 -33.52
C GLU A 916 17.79 19.24 -34.11
N ILE A 917 18.95 18.62 -34.38
CA ILE A 917 19.01 17.24 -34.89
C ILE A 917 18.50 16.24 -33.85
N ILE A 918 18.97 16.31 -32.60
CA ILE A 918 18.54 15.38 -31.54
C ILE A 918 17.03 15.51 -31.28
N ASP A 919 16.50 16.73 -31.18
CA ASP A 919 15.09 16.96 -30.90
C ASP A 919 14.17 16.42 -32.01
N GLU A 920 14.53 16.61 -33.28
CA GLU A 920 13.75 16.05 -34.40
C GLU A 920 13.90 14.53 -34.50
N TRP A 921 15.09 13.99 -34.24
CA TRP A 921 15.36 12.55 -34.26
C TRP A 921 14.56 11.80 -33.20
N LEU A 922 14.47 12.32 -31.98
CA LEU A 922 13.71 11.69 -30.90
C LEU A 922 12.19 11.68 -31.20
N LYS A 923 11.67 12.70 -31.89
CA LYS A 923 10.28 12.73 -32.39
C LYS A 923 10.05 11.66 -33.48
N VAL A 924 10.97 11.56 -34.45
CA VAL A 924 10.92 10.52 -35.49
C VAL A 924 10.94 9.14 -34.82
N GLN A 925 11.87 8.92 -33.88
CA GLN A 925 12.03 7.64 -33.19
C GLN A 925 10.77 7.25 -32.43
N ALA A 926 10.23 8.14 -31.59
CA ALA A 926 9.03 7.85 -30.79
C ALA A 926 7.82 7.49 -31.66
N THR A 927 7.62 8.21 -32.77
CA THR A 927 6.47 7.97 -33.66
C THR A 927 6.68 6.77 -34.58
N TRP A 928 7.90 6.57 -35.11
CA TRP A 928 8.25 5.39 -35.90
C TRP A 928 8.14 4.10 -35.06
N LEU A 929 8.54 4.13 -33.77
CA LEU A 929 8.37 2.99 -32.86
C LEU A 929 6.91 2.60 -32.60
N TYR A 930 5.97 3.54 -32.69
CA TYR A 930 4.53 3.26 -32.61
C TYR A 930 3.97 2.74 -33.94
N LEU A 931 4.44 3.27 -35.08
CA LEU A 931 3.90 2.95 -36.40
C LEU A 931 4.54 1.72 -37.08
N GLU A 932 5.79 1.37 -36.76
CA GLU A 932 6.47 0.16 -37.27
C GLU A 932 5.66 -1.11 -37.04
N PRO A 933 5.18 -1.44 -35.82
CA PRO A 933 4.47 -2.69 -35.57
C PRO A 933 3.12 -2.75 -36.30
N ILE A 934 2.57 -1.59 -36.66
CA ILE A 934 1.28 -1.43 -37.35
C ILE A 934 1.48 -1.59 -38.86
N PHE A 935 2.43 -0.86 -39.44
CA PHE A 935 2.68 -0.86 -40.89
C PHE A 935 3.58 -2.00 -41.36
N SER A 936 4.28 -2.71 -40.46
CA SER A 936 4.85 -4.04 -40.73
C SER A 936 3.78 -5.11 -40.96
N SER A 937 2.49 -4.86 -40.66
CA SER A 937 1.40 -5.74 -41.09
C SER A 937 1.04 -5.53 -42.57
N PRO A 938 1.19 -6.55 -43.44
CA PRO A 938 0.81 -6.44 -44.85
C PRO A 938 -0.72 -6.26 -45.03
N ASP A 939 -1.53 -6.64 -44.05
CA ASP A 939 -2.99 -6.56 -44.12
C ASP A 939 -3.48 -5.12 -43.86
N ILE A 940 -2.72 -4.34 -43.08
CA ILE A 940 -2.93 -2.89 -42.92
C ILE A 940 -2.37 -2.14 -44.13
N MET A 941 -1.15 -2.47 -44.60
CA MET A 941 -0.59 -1.88 -45.83
C MET A 941 -1.51 -2.04 -47.05
N ALA A 942 -2.19 -3.18 -47.19
CA ALA A 942 -3.14 -3.44 -48.27
C ALA A 942 -4.44 -2.60 -48.17
N GLN A 943 -4.84 -2.20 -46.96
CA GLN A 943 -6.00 -1.34 -46.71
C GLN A 943 -5.65 0.17 -46.71
N MET A 944 -4.38 0.52 -46.45
CA MET A 944 -3.86 1.89 -46.38
C MET A 944 -2.61 2.08 -47.29
N PRO A 945 -2.76 1.98 -48.62
CA PRO A 945 -1.62 1.93 -49.54
C PRO A 945 -0.92 3.28 -49.78
N GLU A 946 -1.53 4.42 -49.43
CA GLU A 946 -0.84 5.73 -49.49
C GLU A 946 0.01 5.96 -48.25
N GLU A 947 -0.56 5.76 -47.06
CA GLU A 947 0.13 5.88 -45.78
C GLU A 947 1.25 4.85 -45.66
N GLY A 948 1.05 3.61 -46.11
CA GLY A 948 2.11 2.59 -46.17
C GLY A 948 3.27 2.96 -47.11
N ARG A 949 3.04 3.73 -48.18
CA ARG A 949 4.11 4.27 -49.03
C ARG A 949 4.87 5.41 -48.35
N ARG A 950 4.17 6.30 -47.64
CA ARG A 950 4.80 7.33 -46.81
C ARG A 950 5.65 6.67 -45.71
N PHE A 951 5.11 5.65 -45.03
CA PHE A 951 5.81 4.91 -43.97
C PHE A 951 7.07 4.23 -44.50
N ASN A 952 7.00 3.50 -45.62
CA ASN A 952 8.19 2.88 -46.23
C ASN A 952 9.26 3.91 -46.65
N THR A 953 8.87 5.15 -46.94
CA THR A 953 9.83 6.24 -47.23
C THR A 953 10.55 6.66 -45.95
N VAL A 954 9.80 6.83 -44.85
CA VAL A 954 10.38 7.17 -43.53
C VAL A 954 11.21 6.02 -42.97
N ASP A 955 10.77 4.77 -43.08
CA ASP A 955 11.51 3.59 -42.65
C ASP A 955 12.84 3.42 -43.41
N LYS A 956 12.85 3.72 -44.72
CA LYS A 956 14.10 3.78 -45.50
C LYS A 956 15.03 4.87 -44.97
N ASN A 957 14.53 6.11 -44.81
CA ASN A 957 15.31 7.22 -44.26
C ASN A 957 15.88 6.87 -42.87
N TRP A 958 15.05 6.29 -42.00
CA TRP A 958 15.42 5.84 -40.65
C TRP A 958 16.58 4.83 -40.68
N ARG A 959 16.49 3.81 -41.54
CA ARG A 959 17.55 2.79 -41.69
C ARG A 959 18.84 3.37 -42.27
N GLU A 960 18.76 4.33 -43.18
CA GLU A 960 19.93 5.01 -43.74
C GLU A 960 20.62 5.89 -42.68
N VAL A 961 19.86 6.69 -41.93
CA VAL A 961 20.35 7.47 -40.77
C VAL A 961 21.00 6.56 -39.72
N MET A 962 20.28 5.54 -39.24
CA MET A 962 20.81 4.63 -38.22
C MET A 962 22.02 3.82 -38.69
N LYS A 963 22.17 3.57 -40.01
CA LYS A 963 23.36 2.94 -40.58
C LYS A 963 24.58 3.86 -40.52
N SER A 964 24.48 5.12 -40.92
CA SER A 964 25.60 6.08 -40.81
C SER A 964 26.06 6.26 -39.36
N VAL A 965 25.11 6.25 -38.41
CA VAL A 965 25.35 6.38 -36.96
C VAL A 965 25.94 5.09 -36.34
N LEU A 966 25.87 3.96 -37.03
CA LEU A 966 26.57 2.73 -36.66
C LEU A 966 28.00 2.66 -37.22
N GLU A 967 28.27 3.39 -38.31
CA GLU A 967 29.59 3.53 -38.93
C GLU A 967 30.47 4.52 -38.16
N ASP A 968 29.92 5.65 -37.71
CA ASP A 968 30.50 6.50 -36.67
C ASP A 968 29.47 6.85 -35.59
N ARG A 969 29.83 6.60 -34.33
CA ARG A 969 28.97 6.80 -33.15
C ARG A 969 29.25 8.09 -32.39
N HIS A 970 30.33 8.81 -32.70
CA HIS A 970 30.67 10.05 -31.98
C HIS A 970 29.58 11.09 -32.21
N VAL A 971 29.12 11.76 -31.15
CA VAL A 971 27.91 12.57 -31.20
C VAL A 971 28.05 13.75 -32.18
N LEU A 972 29.25 14.34 -32.28
CA LEU A 972 29.53 15.42 -33.21
C LEU A 972 29.55 14.99 -34.69
N ALA A 973 29.82 13.72 -35.00
CA ALA A 973 29.91 13.25 -36.40
C ALA A 973 28.59 13.43 -37.15
N VAL A 974 27.46 13.34 -36.43
CA VAL A 974 26.11 13.54 -36.98
C VAL A 974 25.89 14.98 -37.49
N VAL A 975 26.58 15.97 -36.90
CA VAL A 975 26.49 17.39 -37.29
C VAL A 975 27.10 17.64 -38.67
N ASP A 976 28.04 16.77 -39.10
CA ASP A 976 28.71 16.85 -40.39
C ASP A 976 28.05 15.94 -41.47
N ILE A 977 26.89 15.32 -41.18
CA ILE A 977 26.09 14.56 -42.16
C ILE A 977 25.20 15.52 -42.97
N GLU A 978 25.40 15.56 -44.29
CA GLU A 978 24.62 16.41 -45.20
C GLU A 978 23.11 16.14 -45.12
N ASN A 979 22.32 17.21 -44.98
CA ASN A 979 20.85 17.21 -44.97
C ASN A 979 20.19 16.32 -43.87
N MET A 980 20.94 15.93 -42.84
CA MET A 980 20.45 15.10 -41.72
C MET A 980 19.20 15.72 -41.06
N LEU A 981 19.26 17.01 -40.71
CA LEU A 981 18.16 17.72 -40.06
C LEU A 981 16.90 17.80 -40.95
N ASP A 982 17.05 18.13 -42.22
CA ASP A 982 15.92 18.26 -43.15
C ASP A 982 15.30 16.89 -43.48
N THR A 983 16.10 15.84 -43.50
CA THR A 983 15.64 14.45 -43.65
C THR A 983 14.79 14.02 -42.46
N LEU A 984 15.18 14.39 -41.23
CA LEU A 984 14.40 14.13 -40.02
C LEU A 984 13.11 14.96 -39.97
N LYS A 985 13.18 16.27 -40.26
CA LYS A 985 11.99 17.15 -40.32
C LYS A 985 10.96 16.67 -41.35
N THR A 986 11.41 16.35 -42.57
CA THR A 986 10.55 15.77 -43.62
C THR A 986 9.97 14.42 -43.18
N SER A 987 10.71 13.63 -42.41
CA SER A 987 10.22 12.35 -41.88
C SER A 987 9.14 12.54 -40.81
N ASN A 988 9.28 13.55 -39.93
CA ASN A 988 8.22 13.92 -38.97
C ASN A 988 6.94 14.40 -39.68
N GLU A 989 7.04 15.27 -40.70
CA GLU A 989 5.87 15.70 -41.49
C GLU A 989 5.13 14.52 -42.15
N LEU A 990 5.88 13.53 -42.67
CA LEU A 990 5.29 12.32 -43.22
C LEU A 990 4.63 11.44 -42.14
N LEU A 991 5.23 11.34 -40.95
CA LEU A 991 4.70 10.57 -39.82
C LEU A 991 3.40 11.18 -39.27
N ASP A 992 3.28 12.50 -39.17
CA ASP A 992 2.04 13.19 -38.78
C ASP A 992 0.90 12.91 -39.78
N LEU A 993 1.20 12.94 -41.08
CA LEU A 993 0.24 12.58 -42.13
C LEU A 993 -0.20 11.11 -42.05
N ILE A 994 0.71 10.19 -41.66
CA ILE A 994 0.39 8.77 -41.45
C ILE A 994 -0.48 8.59 -40.20
N GLN A 995 -0.14 9.21 -39.06
CA GLN A 995 -0.95 9.16 -37.85
C GLN A 995 -2.38 9.65 -38.12
N LYS A 996 -2.52 10.76 -38.86
CA LYS A 996 -3.85 11.28 -39.20
C LYS A 996 -4.65 10.29 -40.05
N GLY A 997 -4.06 9.78 -41.13
CA GLY A 997 -4.72 8.78 -41.99
C GLY A 997 -5.11 7.51 -41.23
N LEU A 998 -4.29 7.08 -40.26
CA LEU A 998 -4.57 5.92 -39.42
C LEU A 998 -5.80 6.14 -38.52
N ASN A 999 -5.91 7.32 -37.90
CA ASN A 999 -7.09 7.67 -37.10
C ASN A 999 -8.36 7.78 -37.96
N ASP A 1000 -8.29 8.41 -39.14
CA ASP A 1000 -9.41 8.50 -40.08
C ASP A 1000 -9.88 7.09 -40.56
N TYR A 1001 -8.94 6.14 -40.70
CA TYR A 1001 -9.22 4.74 -41.01
C TYR A 1001 -9.88 3.98 -39.83
N LEU A 1002 -9.41 4.17 -38.60
CA LEU A 1002 -9.98 3.54 -37.40
C LEU A 1002 -11.42 4.03 -37.13
N GLU A 1003 -11.68 5.32 -37.25
CA GLU A 1003 -13.05 5.86 -37.14
C GLU A 1003 -13.98 5.30 -38.23
N LYS A 1004 -13.47 5.17 -39.46
CA LYS A 1004 -14.22 4.51 -40.55
C LYS A 1004 -14.56 3.05 -40.23
N LYS A 1005 -13.68 2.30 -39.56
CA LYS A 1005 -13.96 0.93 -39.07
C LYS A 1005 -14.98 0.92 -37.93
N ARG A 1006 -14.92 1.87 -36.98
CA ARG A 1006 -15.94 2.04 -35.93
C ARG A 1006 -17.33 2.32 -36.49
N LEU A 1007 -17.44 3.08 -37.57
CA LEU A 1007 -18.71 3.32 -38.28
C LEU A 1007 -19.29 2.08 -38.97
N PHE A 1008 -18.45 1.12 -39.41
CA PHE A 1008 -18.93 -0.14 -39.98
C PHE A 1008 -19.41 -1.15 -38.93
N PHE A 1009 -18.79 -1.18 -37.74
CA PHE A 1009 -19.20 -2.05 -36.63
C PHE A 1009 -19.20 -1.25 -35.32
N PRO A 1010 -20.34 -0.64 -34.94
CA PRO A 1010 -20.43 0.31 -33.81
C PRO A 1010 -19.98 -0.23 -32.45
N ARG A 1011 -19.91 -1.55 -32.25
CA ARG A 1011 -19.36 -2.15 -31.01
C ARG A 1011 -17.86 -1.86 -30.84
N PHE A 1012 -17.12 -1.50 -31.89
CA PHE A 1012 -15.73 -1.01 -31.80
C PHE A 1012 -15.58 0.37 -31.13
N PHE A 1013 -16.66 1.12 -30.85
CA PHE A 1013 -16.59 2.29 -29.97
C PHE A 1013 -16.31 1.92 -28.49
N PHE A 1014 -16.40 0.64 -28.11
CA PHE A 1014 -16.04 0.14 -26.77
C PHE A 1014 -14.56 -0.31 -26.65
N LEU A 1015 -13.75 -0.15 -27.70
CA LEU A 1015 -12.33 -0.52 -27.74
C LEU A 1015 -11.44 0.72 -27.90
N SER A 1016 -10.24 0.69 -27.29
CA SER A 1016 -9.22 1.71 -27.53
C SER A 1016 -8.70 1.67 -28.98
N ASN A 1017 -7.94 2.69 -29.40
CA ASN A 1017 -7.29 2.66 -30.71
C ASN A 1017 -6.32 1.47 -30.82
N ASP A 1018 -5.53 1.20 -29.79
CA ASP A 1018 -4.53 0.12 -29.80
C ASP A 1018 -5.18 -1.27 -29.75
N GLU A 1019 -6.30 -1.44 -29.03
CA GLU A 1019 -7.08 -2.69 -29.02
C GLU A 1019 -7.74 -2.95 -30.37
N LEU A 1020 -8.23 -1.90 -31.04
CA LEU A 1020 -8.77 -2.01 -32.39
C LEU A 1020 -7.66 -2.27 -33.42
N LEU A 1021 -6.45 -1.74 -33.21
CA LEU A 1021 -5.28 -2.01 -34.04
C LEU A 1021 -4.76 -3.45 -33.85
N GLU A 1022 -4.76 -4.02 -32.64
CA GLU A 1022 -4.41 -5.42 -32.39
C GLU A 1022 -5.36 -6.40 -33.13
N ILE A 1023 -6.65 -6.06 -33.19
CA ILE A 1023 -7.65 -6.81 -33.97
C ILE A 1023 -7.43 -6.69 -35.49
N LEU A 1024 -6.95 -5.53 -35.96
CA LEU A 1024 -6.81 -5.23 -37.39
C LEU A 1024 -5.41 -5.55 -37.96
N SER A 1025 -4.39 -5.73 -37.13
CA SER A 1025 -3.01 -6.00 -37.55
C SER A 1025 -2.77 -7.46 -37.92
N GLU A 1026 -3.48 -8.41 -37.31
CA GLU A 1026 -3.34 -9.85 -37.57
C GLU A 1026 -4.66 -10.49 -38.00
N THR A 1027 -5.21 -10.01 -39.12
CA THR A 1027 -6.49 -10.49 -39.69
C THR A 1027 -6.52 -11.98 -40.06
N LYS A 1028 -5.36 -12.66 -39.98
CA LYS A 1028 -5.13 -14.07 -40.32
C LYS A 1028 -5.39 -15.04 -39.16
N ASP A 1029 -5.32 -14.60 -37.89
CA ASP A 1029 -5.75 -15.42 -36.76
C ASP A 1029 -6.93 -14.76 -36.01
N PRO A 1030 -8.18 -15.16 -36.30
CA PRO A 1030 -9.37 -14.60 -35.64
C PRO A 1030 -9.40 -14.90 -34.13
N LYS A 1031 -8.54 -15.79 -33.61
CA LYS A 1031 -8.43 -16.03 -32.16
C LYS A 1031 -7.91 -14.80 -31.42
N LYS A 1032 -7.20 -13.87 -32.07
CA LYS A 1032 -6.78 -12.60 -31.42
C LYS A 1032 -7.93 -11.67 -31.06
N VAL A 1033 -9.14 -11.90 -31.59
CA VAL A 1033 -10.33 -11.16 -31.16
C VAL A 1033 -10.88 -11.66 -29.81
N GLN A 1034 -10.54 -12.89 -29.38
CA GLN A 1034 -11.09 -13.53 -28.16
C GLN A 1034 -11.01 -12.67 -26.88
N PRO A 1035 -9.89 -11.98 -26.55
CA PRO A 1035 -9.82 -11.14 -25.34
C PRO A 1035 -10.77 -9.94 -25.38
N HIS A 1036 -11.02 -9.43 -26.59
CA HIS A 1036 -11.78 -8.21 -26.86
C HIS A 1036 -13.28 -8.48 -27.08
N LEU A 1037 -13.67 -9.73 -27.39
CA LEU A 1037 -15.07 -10.12 -27.60
C LEU A 1037 -15.97 -9.72 -26.43
N LYS A 1038 -15.55 -9.91 -25.18
CA LYS A 1038 -16.37 -9.59 -24.01
C LYS A 1038 -16.67 -8.09 -23.86
N LYS A 1039 -15.83 -7.21 -24.43
CA LYS A 1039 -16.12 -5.76 -24.51
C LYS A 1039 -17.14 -5.44 -25.61
N CYS A 1040 -17.11 -6.19 -26.71
CA CYS A 1040 -18.04 -6.03 -27.83
C CYS A 1040 -19.41 -6.69 -27.56
N PHE A 1041 -19.44 -7.78 -26.81
CA PHE A 1041 -20.61 -8.63 -26.55
C PHE A 1041 -20.62 -9.09 -25.08
N GLU A 1042 -21.57 -8.60 -24.29
CA GLU A 1042 -21.69 -8.94 -22.86
C GLU A 1042 -21.87 -10.45 -22.60
N GLY A 1043 -22.65 -11.13 -23.46
CA GLY A 1043 -22.97 -12.56 -23.34
C GLY A 1043 -21.97 -13.54 -23.97
N ILE A 1044 -21.01 -13.08 -24.79
CA ILE A 1044 -20.02 -13.94 -25.46
C ILE A 1044 -18.65 -13.69 -24.84
N ALA A 1045 -18.12 -14.70 -24.15
CA ALA A 1045 -16.77 -14.67 -23.61
C ALA A 1045 -15.74 -15.28 -24.57
N LYS A 1046 -16.13 -16.31 -25.34
CA LYS A 1046 -15.28 -16.92 -26.38
C LYS A 1046 -16.09 -17.47 -27.55
N LEU A 1047 -15.37 -17.81 -28.62
CA LEU A 1047 -15.84 -18.57 -29.77
C LEU A 1047 -15.04 -19.87 -29.91
N GLN A 1048 -15.68 -20.91 -30.45
CA GLN A 1048 -15.01 -22.17 -30.82
C GLN A 1048 -14.71 -22.20 -32.32
N PHE A 1049 -13.42 -22.33 -32.62
CA PHE A 1049 -12.86 -22.34 -33.97
C PHE A 1049 -12.51 -23.77 -34.40
N LEU A 1050 -12.82 -24.12 -35.64
CA LEU A 1050 -12.36 -25.35 -36.29
C LEU A 1050 -10.88 -25.25 -36.72
N GLU A 1051 -10.30 -26.35 -37.21
CA GLU A 1051 -8.94 -26.39 -37.76
C GLU A 1051 -8.72 -25.43 -38.93
N ASN A 1052 -9.78 -25.14 -39.71
CA ASN A 1052 -9.76 -24.16 -40.80
C ASN A 1052 -10.05 -22.71 -40.34
N LEU A 1053 -10.12 -22.46 -39.03
CA LEU A 1053 -10.41 -21.16 -38.40
C LEU A 1053 -11.83 -20.60 -38.63
N ASP A 1054 -12.76 -21.41 -39.11
CA ASP A 1054 -14.19 -21.05 -39.15
C ASP A 1054 -14.84 -21.21 -37.75
N ILE A 1055 -15.86 -20.39 -37.46
CA ILE A 1055 -16.53 -20.33 -36.14
C ILE A 1055 -17.79 -21.19 -36.14
N THR A 1056 -17.97 -22.00 -35.09
CA THR A 1056 -19.09 -22.95 -34.97
C THR A 1056 -19.95 -22.81 -33.72
N HIS A 1057 -19.36 -22.37 -32.60
CA HIS A 1057 -20.06 -22.22 -31.33
C HIS A 1057 -19.64 -20.93 -30.62
N MET A 1058 -20.53 -20.39 -29.81
CA MET A 1058 -20.26 -19.30 -28.86
C MET A 1058 -20.30 -19.81 -27.41
N GLU A 1059 -19.41 -19.30 -26.56
CA GLU A 1059 -19.23 -19.70 -25.16
C GLU A 1059 -19.45 -18.48 -24.24
N SER A 1060 -20.33 -18.59 -23.26
CA SER A 1060 -20.62 -17.53 -22.28
C SER A 1060 -19.57 -17.48 -21.17
N SER A 1061 -19.49 -16.37 -20.43
CA SER A 1061 -18.58 -16.27 -19.26
C SER A 1061 -18.92 -17.20 -18.10
N GLU A 1062 -20.08 -17.87 -18.15
CA GLU A 1062 -20.48 -18.88 -17.16
C GLU A 1062 -20.13 -20.31 -17.62
N GLY A 1063 -19.79 -20.50 -18.90
CA GLY A 1063 -19.48 -21.79 -19.51
C GLY A 1063 -20.64 -22.43 -20.28
N GLU A 1064 -21.69 -21.68 -20.63
CA GLU A 1064 -22.71 -22.17 -21.56
C GLU A 1064 -22.16 -22.14 -22.98
N VAL A 1065 -22.34 -23.23 -23.74
CA VAL A 1065 -21.92 -23.34 -25.15
C VAL A 1065 -23.16 -23.48 -26.02
N ILE A 1066 -23.29 -22.61 -27.02
CA ILE A 1066 -24.38 -22.63 -28.00
C ILE A 1066 -23.78 -22.80 -29.40
N GLN A 1067 -24.25 -23.80 -30.13
CA GLN A 1067 -23.91 -23.99 -31.55
C GLN A 1067 -24.61 -22.92 -32.40
N LEU A 1068 -23.90 -22.37 -33.38
CA LEU A 1068 -24.47 -21.41 -34.33
C LEU A 1068 -25.35 -22.11 -35.38
N THR A 1069 -26.35 -21.40 -35.92
CA THR A 1069 -27.23 -21.91 -36.99
C THR A 1069 -26.46 -22.30 -38.25
N ASP A 1070 -25.48 -21.49 -38.60
CA ASP A 1070 -24.60 -21.65 -39.76
C ASP A 1070 -23.14 -21.38 -39.35
N ILE A 1071 -22.21 -21.96 -40.09
CA ILE A 1071 -20.77 -21.79 -39.85
C ILE A 1071 -20.32 -20.45 -40.43
N ILE A 1072 -19.71 -19.60 -39.59
CA ILE A 1072 -19.16 -18.32 -40.05
C ILE A 1072 -17.77 -18.57 -40.61
N SER A 1073 -17.60 -18.39 -41.92
CA SER A 1073 -16.28 -18.60 -42.54
C SER A 1073 -15.45 -17.33 -42.57
N VAL A 1074 -14.43 -17.26 -41.70
CA VAL A 1074 -13.53 -16.12 -41.57
C VAL A 1074 -12.73 -15.90 -42.87
N ALA A 1075 -12.40 -16.98 -43.59
CA ALA A 1075 -11.75 -16.91 -44.90
C ALA A 1075 -12.60 -16.16 -45.94
N SER A 1076 -13.94 -16.28 -45.88
CA SER A 1076 -14.85 -15.60 -46.81
C SER A 1076 -14.82 -14.06 -46.66
N ALA A 1077 -14.57 -13.58 -45.43
CA ALA A 1077 -14.47 -12.15 -45.11
C ALA A 1077 -13.18 -11.49 -45.62
N ARG A 1078 -12.20 -12.26 -46.11
CA ARG A 1078 -10.91 -11.77 -46.66
C ARG A 1078 -10.17 -10.80 -45.73
N GLY A 1079 -10.13 -11.13 -44.43
CA GLY A 1079 -9.46 -10.32 -43.39
C GLY A 1079 -10.27 -9.10 -42.90
N GLN A 1080 -11.47 -8.83 -43.43
CA GLN A 1080 -12.32 -7.75 -42.95
C GLN A 1080 -13.10 -8.21 -41.71
N VAL A 1081 -12.46 -8.09 -40.55
CA VAL A 1081 -12.98 -8.55 -39.24
C VAL A 1081 -14.36 -7.98 -38.93
N GLU A 1082 -14.64 -6.75 -39.34
CA GLU A 1082 -15.95 -6.11 -39.16
C GLU A 1082 -17.11 -6.89 -39.81
N LYS A 1083 -16.88 -7.68 -40.87
CA LYS A 1083 -17.92 -8.42 -41.58
C LYS A 1083 -18.35 -9.68 -40.84
N TRP A 1084 -17.39 -10.52 -40.45
CA TRP A 1084 -17.73 -11.76 -39.77
C TRP A 1084 -18.23 -11.51 -38.33
N LEU A 1085 -17.89 -10.36 -37.72
CA LEU A 1085 -18.50 -9.92 -36.46
C LEU A 1085 -19.97 -9.46 -36.61
N LEU A 1086 -20.35 -8.87 -37.76
CA LEU A 1086 -21.76 -8.60 -38.09
C LEU A 1086 -22.54 -9.90 -38.39
N GLU A 1087 -21.91 -10.86 -39.07
CA GLU A 1087 -22.48 -12.21 -39.26
C GLU A 1087 -22.64 -12.92 -37.91
N LEU A 1088 -21.68 -12.81 -36.99
CA LEU A 1088 -21.79 -13.32 -35.62
C LEU A 1088 -22.93 -12.68 -34.83
N GLU A 1089 -23.11 -11.36 -34.93
CA GLU A 1089 -24.23 -10.68 -34.28
C GLU A 1089 -25.59 -11.16 -34.82
N SER A 1090 -25.69 -11.36 -36.14
CA SER A 1090 -26.89 -11.94 -36.77
C SER A 1090 -27.13 -13.40 -36.36
N TYR A 1091 -26.08 -14.24 -36.41
CA TYR A 1091 -26.21 -15.67 -36.14
C TYR A 1091 -26.38 -15.97 -34.64
N MET A 1092 -25.82 -15.16 -33.74
CA MET A 1092 -26.13 -15.21 -32.30
C MET A 1092 -27.65 -15.13 -32.07
N LEU A 1093 -28.32 -14.17 -32.71
CA LEU A 1093 -29.76 -13.96 -32.56
C LEU A 1093 -30.60 -15.10 -33.16
N SER A 1094 -30.26 -15.58 -34.37
CA SER A 1094 -30.96 -16.73 -34.98
C SER A 1094 -30.74 -18.03 -34.20
N SER A 1095 -29.54 -18.23 -33.63
CA SER A 1095 -29.19 -19.42 -32.86
C SER A 1095 -29.90 -19.47 -31.52
N ILE A 1096 -29.98 -18.33 -30.81
CA ILE A 1096 -30.79 -18.23 -29.59
C ILE A 1096 -32.28 -18.45 -29.93
N LYS A 1097 -32.81 -17.87 -31.01
CA LYS A 1097 -34.20 -18.14 -31.44
C LYS A 1097 -34.43 -19.63 -31.72
N LYS A 1098 -33.50 -20.29 -32.42
CA LYS A 1098 -33.59 -21.72 -32.73
C LYS A 1098 -33.52 -22.58 -31.46
N VAL A 1099 -32.54 -22.38 -30.59
CA VAL A 1099 -32.40 -23.15 -29.34
C VAL A 1099 -33.63 -23.01 -28.44
N VAL A 1100 -34.28 -21.84 -28.41
CA VAL A 1100 -35.55 -21.67 -27.71
C VAL A 1100 -36.70 -22.42 -28.40
N ALA A 1101 -36.77 -22.45 -29.74
CA ALA A 1101 -37.75 -23.27 -30.46
C ALA A 1101 -37.56 -24.78 -30.21
N ASP A 1102 -36.34 -25.28 -30.37
CA ASP A 1102 -35.99 -26.69 -30.17
C ASP A 1102 -36.27 -27.12 -28.70
N ALA A 1103 -36.01 -26.22 -27.73
CA ALA A 1103 -36.34 -26.43 -26.31
C ALA A 1103 -37.86 -26.44 -26.04
N LEU A 1104 -38.63 -25.55 -26.69
CA LEU A 1104 -40.09 -25.51 -26.61
C LEU A 1104 -40.71 -26.81 -27.14
N GLU A 1105 -40.26 -27.34 -28.27
CA GLU A 1105 -40.76 -28.62 -28.81
C GLU A 1105 -40.42 -29.78 -27.85
N SER A 1106 -39.16 -29.83 -27.38
CA SER A 1106 -38.67 -30.88 -26.48
C SER A 1106 -39.41 -30.95 -25.13
N TYR A 1107 -39.93 -29.83 -24.61
CA TYR A 1107 -40.61 -29.74 -23.30
C TYR A 1107 -41.79 -30.72 -23.15
N THR A 1108 -42.52 -31.02 -24.23
CA THR A 1108 -43.65 -31.96 -24.19
C THR A 1108 -43.25 -33.43 -24.23
N THR A 1109 -42.01 -33.74 -24.63
CA THR A 1109 -41.55 -35.12 -24.90
C THR A 1109 -40.75 -35.75 -23.76
N LYS A 1110 -40.27 -34.94 -22.80
CA LYS A 1110 -39.39 -35.38 -21.70
C LYS A 1110 -39.95 -34.94 -20.34
N PRO A 1111 -39.61 -35.66 -19.24
CA PRO A 1111 -39.91 -35.18 -17.89
C PRO A 1111 -39.26 -33.81 -17.64
N ARG A 1112 -40.01 -32.84 -17.10
CA ARG A 1112 -39.51 -31.49 -16.77
C ARG A 1112 -38.21 -31.54 -15.95
N GLU A 1113 -38.10 -32.49 -15.03
CA GLU A 1113 -36.93 -32.67 -14.15
C GLU A 1113 -35.66 -33.17 -14.85
N GLU A 1114 -35.77 -33.73 -16.05
CA GLU A 1114 -34.63 -34.08 -16.92
C GLU A 1114 -34.37 -32.96 -17.93
N TRP A 1115 -35.42 -32.46 -18.59
CA TRP A 1115 -35.36 -31.40 -19.60
C TRP A 1115 -34.70 -30.10 -19.07
N VAL A 1116 -34.95 -29.69 -17.82
CA VAL A 1116 -34.31 -28.48 -17.22
C VAL A 1116 -32.78 -28.59 -17.04
N LEU A 1117 -32.18 -29.76 -17.30
CA LEU A 1117 -30.75 -29.99 -17.22
C LEU A 1117 -30.05 -30.05 -18.59
N GLU A 1118 -30.82 -30.12 -19.69
CA GLU A 1118 -30.30 -30.31 -21.05
C GLU A 1118 -30.11 -28.99 -21.82
N TRP A 1119 -30.92 -27.97 -21.55
CA TRP A 1119 -30.98 -26.73 -22.32
C TRP A 1119 -30.27 -25.55 -21.62
N PRO A 1120 -29.74 -24.57 -22.37
CA PRO A 1120 -29.09 -23.37 -21.79
C PRO A 1120 -30.03 -22.59 -20.87
N GLY A 1121 -29.48 -21.93 -19.85
CA GLY A 1121 -30.24 -21.41 -18.73
C GLY A 1121 -31.37 -20.46 -19.12
N GLN A 1122 -31.08 -19.48 -19.97
CA GLN A 1122 -32.10 -18.53 -20.41
C GLN A 1122 -33.15 -19.17 -21.35
N ALA A 1123 -32.80 -20.22 -22.10
CA ALA A 1123 -33.79 -20.96 -22.88
C ALA A 1123 -34.77 -21.70 -21.96
N VAL A 1124 -34.28 -22.35 -20.89
CA VAL A 1124 -35.11 -23.01 -19.86
C VAL A 1124 -36.08 -22.01 -19.21
N LEU A 1125 -35.62 -20.82 -18.84
CA LEU A 1125 -36.45 -19.79 -18.21
C LEU A 1125 -37.53 -19.27 -19.17
N CYS A 1126 -37.16 -18.91 -20.41
CA CYS A 1126 -38.13 -18.44 -21.42
C CYS A 1126 -39.17 -19.51 -21.77
N CYS A 1127 -38.76 -20.77 -21.92
CA CYS A 1127 -39.68 -21.88 -22.22
C CYS A 1127 -40.63 -22.17 -21.05
N SER A 1128 -40.15 -22.15 -19.80
CA SER A 1128 -41.00 -22.30 -18.60
C SER A 1128 -42.07 -21.20 -18.54
N GLN A 1129 -41.68 -19.94 -18.78
CA GLN A 1129 -42.61 -18.81 -18.81
C GLN A 1129 -43.65 -18.92 -19.94
N ASN A 1130 -43.26 -19.45 -21.09
CA ASN A 1130 -44.15 -19.66 -22.24
C ASN A 1130 -45.17 -20.77 -21.96
N TYR A 1131 -44.71 -21.96 -21.54
CA TYR A 1131 -45.60 -23.06 -21.18
C TYR A 1131 -46.51 -22.74 -20.00
N TRP A 1132 -46.01 -22.06 -18.96
CA TRP A 1132 -46.86 -21.55 -17.89
C TRP A 1132 -47.92 -20.59 -18.42
N THR A 1133 -47.57 -19.69 -19.36
CA THR A 1133 -48.56 -18.81 -20.00
C THR A 1133 -49.61 -19.64 -20.75
N ALA A 1134 -49.22 -20.63 -21.55
CA ALA A 1134 -50.13 -21.46 -22.33
C ALA A 1134 -51.05 -22.33 -21.45
N GLU A 1135 -50.47 -23.12 -20.54
CA GLU A 1135 -51.17 -23.97 -19.58
C GLU A 1135 -52.19 -23.14 -18.76
N MET A 1136 -51.83 -21.91 -18.35
CA MET A 1136 -52.76 -21.04 -17.63
C MET A 1136 -54.00 -20.63 -18.45
N HIS A 1137 -53.89 -20.40 -19.76
CA HIS A 1137 -55.08 -20.08 -20.59
C HIS A 1137 -56.02 -21.30 -20.71
N GLU A 1138 -55.50 -22.53 -20.74
CA GLU A 1138 -56.33 -23.74 -20.72
C GLU A 1138 -56.94 -24.00 -19.33
N VAL A 1139 -56.13 -23.86 -18.29
CA VAL A 1139 -56.52 -24.13 -16.89
C VAL A 1139 -57.58 -23.13 -16.40
N ILE A 1140 -57.53 -21.86 -16.82
CA ILE A 1140 -58.58 -20.87 -16.56
C ILE A 1140 -59.90 -21.29 -17.22
N LYS A 1141 -59.87 -21.74 -18.49
CA LYS A 1141 -61.06 -22.23 -19.22
C LYS A 1141 -61.63 -23.51 -18.62
N GLY A 1142 -60.79 -24.32 -17.96
CA GLY A 1142 -61.20 -25.46 -17.14
C GLY A 1142 -61.80 -25.10 -15.77
N GLY A 1143 -61.79 -23.82 -15.38
CA GLY A 1143 -62.38 -23.32 -14.15
C GLY A 1143 -61.67 -23.76 -12.86
N GLN A 1144 -62.29 -23.44 -11.71
CA GLN A 1144 -61.62 -23.49 -10.41
C GLN A 1144 -61.08 -24.89 -10.01
N GLN A 1145 -61.72 -25.98 -10.45
CA GLN A 1145 -61.24 -27.34 -10.15
C GLN A 1145 -59.93 -27.67 -10.90
N MET A 1146 -59.77 -27.17 -12.13
CA MET A 1146 -58.54 -27.30 -12.89
C MET A 1146 -57.44 -26.40 -12.31
N LEU A 1147 -57.77 -25.15 -11.93
CA LEU A 1147 -56.85 -24.27 -11.20
C LEU A 1147 -56.33 -24.92 -9.90
N GLN A 1148 -57.18 -25.58 -9.11
CA GLN A 1148 -56.75 -26.28 -7.89
C GLN A 1148 -55.85 -27.48 -8.17
N LYS A 1149 -56.08 -28.20 -9.28
CA LYS A 1149 -55.25 -29.33 -9.71
C LYS A 1149 -53.88 -28.84 -10.20
N TYR A 1150 -53.85 -27.78 -11.01
CA TYR A 1150 -52.62 -27.18 -11.54
C TYR A 1150 -51.78 -26.54 -10.42
N LEU A 1151 -52.40 -25.91 -9.43
CA LEU A 1151 -51.70 -25.40 -8.25
C LEU A 1151 -50.97 -26.51 -7.46
N LYS A 1152 -51.51 -27.74 -7.41
CA LYS A 1152 -50.80 -28.89 -6.82
C LYS A 1152 -49.64 -29.33 -7.71
N GLN A 1153 -49.89 -29.50 -9.01
CA GLN A 1153 -48.86 -29.85 -10.01
C GLN A 1153 -47.67 -28.89 -9.96
N ASN A 1154 -47.89 -27.59 -9.79
CA ASN A 1154 -46.80 -26.61 -9.69
C ASN A 1154 -46.01 -26.74 -8.38
N ASN A 1155 -46.65 -27.06 -7.25
CA ASN A 1155 -45.92 -27.39 -6.01
C ASN A 1155 -45.10 -28.68 -6.18
N ASP A 1156 -45.69 -29.74 -6.76
CA ASP A 1156 -45.00 -31.01 -7.01
C ASP A 1156 -43.78 -30.82 -7.94
N GLN A 1157 -43.90 -29.97 -8.98
CA GLN A 1157 -42.80 -29.60 -9.87
C GLN A 1157 -41.72 -28.77 -9.16
N ILE A 1158 -42.09 -27.82 -8.30
CA ILE A 1158 -41.13 -27.04 -7.50
C ILE A 1158 -40.36 -27.96 -6.54
N ASP A 1159 -41.04 -28.86 -5.83
CA ASP A 1159 -40.38 -29.78 -4.89
C ASP A 1159 -39.42 -30.75 -5.61
N LYS A 1160 -39.76 -31.20 -6.82
CA LYS A 1160 -38.84 -31.95 -7.71
C LYS A 1160 -37.59 -31.14 -8.06
N VAL A 1161 -37.74 -29.89 -8.52
CA VAL A 1161 -36.58 -29.03 -8.87
C VAL A 1161 -35.76 -28.69 -7.62
N VAL A 1162 -36.37 -28.43 -6.48
CA VAL A 1162 -35.68 -28.21 -5.19
C VAL A 1162 -34.93 -29.47 -4.74
N ALA A 1163 -35.43 -30.67 -5.02
CA ALA A 1163 -34.69 -31.91 -4.77
C ALA A 1163 -33.45 -32.03 -5.67
N LEU A 1164 -33.53 -31.65 -6.96
CA LEU A 1164 -32.37 -31.58 -7.86
C LEU A 1164 -31.31 -30.59 -7.37
N VAL A 1165 -31.71 -29.37 -6.96
CA VAL A 1165 -30.80 -28.32 -6.46
C VAL A 1165 -30.02 -28.78 -5.22
N ARG A 1166 -30.65 -29.59 -4.35
CA ARG A 1166 -30.01 -30.23 -3.18
C ARG A 1166 -29.04 -31.37 -3.55
N GLY A 1167 -29.06 -31.83 -4.79
CA GLY A 1167 -28.21 -32.89 -5.31
C GLY A 1167 -26.83 -32.43 -5.82
N LYS A 1168 -26.13 -33.36 -6.47
CA LYS A 1168 -24.90 -33.07 -7.21
C LYS A 1168 -25.25 -32.53 -8.60
N LEU A 1169 -25.04 -31.24 -8.80
CA LEU A 1169 -25.19 -30.54 -10.09
C LEU A 1169 -23.89 -29.83 -10.47
N SER A 1170 -23.74 -29.55 -11.76
CA SER A 1170 -22.74 -28.60 -12.27
C SER A 1170 -22.96 -27.20 -11.66
N LYS A 1171 -21.95 -26.33 -11.77
CA LYS A 1171 -22.10 -24.93 -11.34
C LYS A 1171 -23.22 -24.23 -12.12
N GLN A 1172 -23.28 -24.45 -13.44
CA GLN A 1172 -24.23 -23.78 -14.32
C GLN A 1172 -25.67 -24.22 -14.08
N ASN A 1173 -25.94 -25.53 -14.07
CA ASN A 1173 -27.30 -26.03 -13.84
C ASN A 1173 -27.80 -25.62 -12.45
N ARG A 1174 -26.92 -25.44 -11.44
CA ARG A 1174 -27.33 -24.89 -10.13
C ARG A 1174 -27.70 -23.39 -10.19
N ILE A 1175 -27.06 -22.59 -11.03
CA ILE A 1175 -27.44 -21.18 -11.28
C ILE A 1175 -28.78 -21.13 -12.01
N THR A 1176 -28.92 -21.87 -13.12
CA THR A 1176 -30.16 -22.00 -13.90
C THR A 1176 -31.35 -22.42 -13.04
N LEU A 1177 -31.22 -23.51 -12.27
CA LEU A 1177 -32.32 -23.98 -11.41
C LEU A 1177 -32.58 -23.02 -10.23
N GLY A 1178 -31.57 -22.29 -9.75
CA GLY A 1178 -31.74 -21.23 -8.77
C GLY A 1178 -32.65 -20.10 -9.28
N ALA A 1179 -32.43 -19.65 -10.52
CA ALA A 1179 -33.30 -18.68 -11.17
C ALA A 1179 -34.69 -19.25 -11.48
N LEU A 1180 -34.76 -20.49 -11.98
CA LEU A 1180 -36.01 -21.17 -12.32
C LEU A 1180 -36.91 -21.34 -11.09
N VAL A 1181 -36.37 -21.75 -9.93
CA VAL A 1181 -37.17 -21.86 -8.69
C VAL A 1181 -37.77 -20.51 -8.26
N VAL A 1182 -37.08 -19.38 -8.48
CA VAL A 1182 -37.63 -18.04 -8.19
C VAL A 1182 -38.79 -17.71 -9.14
N LEU A 1183 -38.68 -18.03 -10.43
CA LEU A 1183 -39.77 -17.85 -11.39
C LEU A 1183 -40.95 -18.79 -11.11
N ASP A 1184 -40.71 -20.07 -10.85
CA ASP A 1184 -41.74 -21.08 -10.62
C ASP A 1184 -42.51 -20.82 -9.31
N VAL A 1185 -41.82 -20.36 -8.25
CA VAL A 1185 -42.48 -19.90 -7.01
C VAL A 1185 -43.37 -18.68 -7.29
N HIS A 1186 -42.89 -17.69 -8.03
CA HIS A 1186 -43.72 -16.54 -8.41
C HIS A 1186 -44.93 -16.97 -9.27
N ALA A 1187 -44.72 -17.85 -10.24
CA ALA A 1187 -45.77 -18.41 -11.10
C ALA A 1187 -46.84 -19.15 -10.27
N ARG A 1188 -46.43 -20.02 -9.34
CA ARG A 1188 -47.32 -20.67 -8.36
C ARG A 1188 -48.08 -19.65 -7.52
N ASP A 1189 -47.41 -18.63 -7.00
CA ASP A 1189 -48.01 -17.62 -6.12
C ASP A 1189 -49.01 -16.71 -6.87
N VAL A 1190 -48.87 -16.61 -8.21
CA VAL A 1190 -49.89 -16.09 -9.12
C VAL A 1190 -51.04 -17.09 -9.29
N VAL A 1191 -50.79 -18.37 -9.58
CA VAL A 1191 -51.88 -19.39 -9.69
C VAL A 1191 -52.73 -19.46 -8.42
N GLU A 1192 -52.11 -19.44 -7.23
CA GLU A 1192 -52.83 -19.39 -5.95
C GLU A 1192 -53.69 -18.12 -5.83
N SER A 1193 -53.18 -16.97 -6.27
CA SER A 1193 -53.95 -15.71 -6.29
C SER A 1193 -55.15 -15.79 -7.24
N LEU A 1194 -54.97 -16.38 -8.43
CA LEU A 1194 -56.03 -16.53 -9.44
C LEU A 1194 -57.11 -17.53 -8.99
N TYR A 1195 -56.71 -18.63 -8.36
CA TYR A 1195 -57.62 -19.60 -7.73
C TYR A 1195 -58.46 -18.95 -6.61
N ASN A 1196 -57.81 -18.21 -5.69
CA ASN A 1196 -58.48 -17.50 -4.59
C ASN A 1196 -59.39 -16.34 -5.07
N ALA A 1197 -59.11 -15.78 -6.25
CA ALA A 1197 -59.96 -14.76 -6.89
C ALA A 1197 -61.27 -15.33 -7.47
N GLU A 1198 -61.35 -16.65 -7.72
CA GLU A 1198 -62.49 -17.35 -8.35
C GLU A 1198 -62.67 -17.01 -9.84
N ILE A 1199 -61.55 -16.85 -10.56
CA ILE A 1199 -61.47 -16.45 -11.97
C ILE A 1199 -62.06 -17.50 -12.92
N SER A 1200 -62.60 -17.02 -14.05
CA SER A 1200 -63.38 -17.83 -15.01
C SER A 1200 -63.19 -17.48 -16.49
N SER A 1201 -62.55 -16.34 -16.81
CA SER A 1201 -62.23 -15.92 -18.16
C SER A 1201 -60.74 -15.61 -18.32
N ASP A 1202 -60.15 -15.88 -19.48
CA ASP A 1202 -58.81 -15.39 -19.83
C ASP A 1202 -58.77 -13.87 -20.09
N GLU A 1203 -59.93 -13.20 -20.10
CA GLU A 1203 -60.06 -11.74 -20.08
C GLU A 1203 -60.12 -11.16 -18.64
N ASP A 1204 -60.14 -11.98 -17.58
CA ASP A 1204 -60.17 -11.48 -16.19
C ASP A 1204 -58.92 -10.64 -15.86
N PHE A 1205 -59.11 -9.40 -15.39
CA PHE A 1205 -58.03 -8.41 -15.24
C PHE A 1205 -56.81 -8.89 -14.43
N ALA A 1206 -57.03 -9.74 -13.42
CA ALA A 1206 -55.95 -10.27 -12.59
C ALA A 1206 -55.02 -11.27 -13.33
N TRP A 1207 -55.48 -11.87 -14.43
CA TRP A 1207 -54.62 -12.57 -15.39
C TRP A 1207 -54.00 -11.59 -16.40
N LEU A 1208 -54.80 -10.65 -16.93
CA LEU A 1208 -54.31 -9.66 -17.88
C LEU A 1208 -53.17 -8.78 -17.35
N SER A 1209 -53.11 -8.54 -16.03
CA SER A 1209 -52.08 -7.77 -15.34
C SER A 1209 -50.73 -8.48 -15.20
N GLN A 1210 -50.63 -9.76 -15.55
CA GLN A 1210 -49.38 -10.52 -15.51
C GLN A 1210 -48.62 -10.38 -16.83
N MET A 1211 -47.28 -10.47 -16.77
CA MET A 1211 -46.47 -10.62 -17.98
C MET A 1211 -46.72 -12.02 -18.57
N ARG A 1212 -47.18 -12.04 -19.82
CA ARG A 1212 -47.60 -13.26 -20.54
C ARG A 1212 -46.71 -13.41 -21.77
N TYR A 1213 -46.18 -14.61 -21.95
CA TYR A 1213 -45.17 -14.93 -22.95
C TYR A 1213 -45.78 -15.81 -24.03
N TYR A 1214 -45.78 -15.33 -25.26
CA TYR A 1214 -46.33 -16.01 -26.43
C TYR A 1214 -45.20 -16.25 -27.43
N TRP A 1215 -45.11 -17.46 -27.99
CA TRP A 1215 -44.21 -17.75 -29.11
C TRP A 1215 -44.96 -17.49 -30.43
N VAL A 1216 -44.30 -16.80 -31.37
CA VAL A 1216 -44.88 -16.28 -32.63
C VAL A 1216 -43.88 -16.43 -33.78
#